data_AF-A0A4R0XUI8-F1
#
_entry.id   AF-A0A4R0XUI8-F1
#
_cell.length_a   1.000
_cell.length_b   1.000
_cell.length_c   1.000
_cell.angle_alpha   90.00
_cell.angle_beta   90.00
_cell.angle_gamma   90.00
#
_symmetry.space_group_name_H-M   'P 1'
#
loop_
_entity.id
_entity.type
_entity.pdbx_description
1 polymer ?
#
loop_
_entity_poly.entity_id
_entity_poly.type
_entity_poly.pdbx_seq_one_letter_code
_entity_poly.pdbx_strand_id
1 'polypeptide(L)'
;YIKDHTRLNGTFNRTIHQNEYLKEINIILGKQDFLLNSTKDKFIKLFTRQRSFEEGPGVDPIKKGFNNLNDISKWSRWADDPKNPYDTIWSKTVGKCSLFPSKTRHPKKSLTSEIFNLLNDLNNITIDGQKLTKEDKQKLVFIALKVKSNSKKIMDKIKKLFELEDYSLIKGYRIDKSNKPLFTPLESLYEINKIIGFPLEDLINDFKYNQDNVFDNISEILFSTQTIEQRIIKLQDLNFGLSPEQLNQLAKLKGFAQTHSFSKKAMTLMIDTLIVEPINQMEWIYKNRQEDFQSIKTDVDFSIKWIDNIIDTPTVKRSLRQSIKILKAIFQYCGSNNLDVVNVVVEMARENNNKAARINETNRGKYFEEFNKQVESFAGGKISRKSGLFTKIWLLEQQGCKDGYTGEYIDKEDVIANPGWYDIDHIIPYSISFDNSRSNKILTKQQTNQSKLNQTPYQFLSSVEFEKMSKLWSEWYIPFKGMEKEKSFLKDKQKFEFLTSKLDFSDPENQLGFLQRNLVDTRYTTRELIKHLSDISKNNDKYNFKVKTINGKMTSYVRRKIETNRTYRLERPSNIPQEQFDPKTGKKNRIWHGHHAEDAYIVTVINKHYGDSKAVEKILSQPALRFEKINSSSKKYTKQAKAFITSEFAEFEKSIDLAGLVLNEKMEDMTFSRMKITKKNIQLFNETLYGGKIIDGKLYKVSKINIVEAKKDELKKWFDKHSKNTFIDQKTINELKRIYLNFENEKQPFKVANNNGKYIEVNGQKIRQLKYIASEKAQDGIIQTHESGDKISFYESLKSTEWWVYKDIKDKYQVIAINSLNAKFTSKGMILKNDVFKEQLKNKNINPEFKRELKLVRGSILENPVGERFFVVGYSESSGKKIEYKSLTSSLNVPNRPKGSADVIFNKMKMKVVNIDLLGDKK
;
A
#
# COMPACT_ATOMS: atom_id res chain seq x y z
N TYR A 1 -1.04 43.76 2.74
CA TYR A 1 -1.75 42.67 2.03
C TYR A 1 -1.38 41.29 2.58
N ILE A 2 -0.13 40.81 2.46
CA ILE A 2 0.26 39.46 2.94
C ILE A 2 0.34 39.33 4.49
N LYS A 3 0.56 40.44 5.22
CA LYS A 3 0.69 40.44 6.70
C LYS A 3 -0.59 39.99 7.44
N ASP A 4 -1.77 40.26 6.89
CA ASP A 4 -3.03 39.99 7.58
C ASP A 4 -3.54 38.56 7.34
N HIS A 5 -3.06 37.90 6.28
CA HIS A 5 -3.48 36.55 5.87
C HIS A 5 -2.54 35.43 6.36
N THR A 6 -1.51 35.78 7.15
CA THR A 6 -0.43 34.85 7.55
C THR A 6 -0.34 34.60 9.05
N ARG A 7 -1.25 35.17 9.86
CA ARG A 7 -1.26 35.01 11.32
C ARG A 7 -2.35 34.06 11.79
N LEU A 8 -1.93 32.90 12.27
CA LEU A 8 -2.71 32.02 13.14
C LEU A 8 -1.98 31.99 14.49
N ASN A 9 -2.66 32.39 15.57
CA ASN A 9 -2.14 32.43 16.95
C ASN A 9 -0.74 33.06 17.08
N GLY A 10 -0.51 34.22 16.44
CA GLY A 10 0.76 34.95 16.57
C GLY A 10 1.97 34.30 15.89
N THR A 11 1.78 33.31 15.02
CA THR A 11 2.86 32.68 14.22
C THR A 11 2.68 32.92 12.72
N PHE A 12 3.78 33.30 12.05
CA PHE A 12 3.83 33.52 10.61
C PHE A 12 3.90 32.18 9.84
N ASN A 13 2.90 31.91 9.00
CA ASN A 13 2.98 30.84 8.00
C ASN A 13 3.61 31.39 6.71
N ARG A 14 4.67 30.75 6.19
CA ARG A 14 5.34 31.14 4.94
C ARG A 14 4.69 30.53 3.68
N THR A 15 3.60 29.78 3.84
CA THR A 15 2.89 29.14 2.72
C THR A 15 1.79 30.07 2.22
N ILE A 16 1.90 30.54 0.98
CA ILE A 16 0.97 31.49 0.35
C ILE A 16 0.48 30.88 -0.98
N HIS A 17 -0.80 31.09 -1.31
CA HIS A 17 -1.37 30.63 -2.57
C HIS A 17 -0.71 31.32 -3.78
N GLN A 18 -0.45 30.58 -4.86
CA GLN A 18 0.17 31.12 -6.08
C GLN A 18 -0.60 32.32 -6.66
N ASN A 19 -1.93 32.35 -6.53
CA ASN A 19 -2.75 33.48 -6.97
C ASN A 19 -2.44 34.78 -6.22
N GLU A 20 -2.07 34.71 -4.94
CA GLU A 20 -1.66 35.89 -4.17
C GLU A 20 -0.29 36.40 -4.62
N TYR A 21 0.65 35.48 -4.91
CA TYR A 21 1.90 35.86 -5.57
C TYR A 21 1.66 36.47 -6.96
N LEU A 22 0.71 35.96 -7.73
CA LEU A 22 0.38 36.53 -9.04
C LEU A 22 -0.18 37.94 -8.94
N LYS A 23 -1.05 38.21 -7.96
CA LYS A 23 -1.54 39.57 -7.69
C LYS A 23 -0.37 40.51 -7.39
N GLU A 24 0.53 40.09 -6.50
CA GLU A 24 1.73 40.87 -6.16
C GLU A 24 2.64 41.10 -7.37
N ILE A 25 2.97 40.04 -8.11
CA ILE A 25 3.79 40.09 -9.32
C ILE A 25 3.19 41.01 -10.37
N ASN A 26 1.88 40.94 -10.61
CA ASN A 26 1.21 41.81 -11.58
C ASN A 26 1.29 43.28 -11.17
N ILE A 27 1.15 43.58 -9.87
CA ILE A 27 1.35 44.95 -9.36
C ILE A 27 2.81 45.39 -9.54
N ILE A 28 3.79 44.53 -9.24
CA ILE A 28 5.21 44.83 -9.41
C ILE A 28 5.52 45.11 -10.89
N LEU A 29 5.18 44.17 -11.78
CA LEU A 29 5.42 44.28 -13.24
C LEU A 29 4.67 45.45 -13.85
N GLY A 30 3.47 45.77 -13.36
CA GLY A 30 2.70 46.93 -13.78
C GLY A 30 3.39 48.27 -13.50
N LYS A 31 4.28 48.33 -12.49
CA LYS A 31 5.11 49.51 -12.18
C LYS A 31 6.46 49.53 -12.92
N GLN A 32 6.84 48.45 -13.59
CA GLN A 32 8.09 48.36 -14.33
C GLN A 32 7.84 48.74 -15.80
N ASP A 33 7.68 50.04 -16.07
CA ASP A 33 7.32 50.55 -17.40
C ASP A 33 8.44 50.37 -18.44
N PHE A 34 9.69 50.21 -18.00
CA PHE A 34 10.84 49.92 -18.86
C PHE A 34 10.84 48.49 -19.43
N LEU A 35 9.99 47.59 -18.92
CA LEU A 35 9.88 46.22 -19.43
C LEU A 35 8.81 46.15 -20.54
N LEU A 36 9.18 45.55 -21.68
CA LEU A 36 8.24 45.22 -22.75
C LEU A 36 7.13 44.29 -22.23
N ASN A 37 5.89 44.49 -22.69
CA ASN A 37 4.75 43.63 -22.35
C ASN A 37 5.02 42.15 -22.69
N SER A 38 5.68 41.89 -23.82
CA SER A 38 6.08 40.53 -24.21
C SER A 38 7.05 39.87 -23.20
N THR A 39 7.88 40.65 -22.51
CA THR A 39 8.75 40.16 -21.44
C THR A 39 7.96 39.89 -20.16
N LYS A 40 7.02 40.79 -19.80
CA LYS A 40 6.10 40.59 -18.67
C LYS A 40 5.27 39.32 -18.85
N ASP A 41 4.71 39.10 -20.04
CA ASP A 41 3.93 37.92 -20.38
C ASP A 41 4.76 36.63 -20.33
N LYS A 42 6.00 36.66 -20.84
CA LYS A 42 6.93 35.52 -20.74
C LYS A 42 7.24 35.18 -19.27
N PHE A 43 7.46 36.18 -18.43
CA PHE A 43 7.70 35.96 -17.00
C PHE A 43 6.47 35.34 -16.32
N ILE A 44 5.28 35.90 -16.53
CA ILE A 44 4.03 35.38 -15.98
C ILE A 44 3.81 33.93 -16.44
N LYS A 45 4.02 33.65 -17.73
CA LYS A 45 3.94 32.29 -18.28
C LYS A 45 4.93 31.35 -17.61
N LEU A 46 6.17 31.77 -17.36
CA LEU A 46 7.18 30.96 -16.68
C LEU A 46 6.83 30.70 -15.21
N PHE A 47 6.39 31.75 -14.49
CA PHE A 47 6.01 31.68 -13.08
C PHE A 47 4.77 30.80 -12.87
N THR A 48 3.79 30.88 -13.77
CA THR A 48 2.56 30.08 -13.71
C THR A 48 2.72 28.68 -14.26
N ARG A 49 3.79 28.40 -15.02
CA ARG A 49 3.96 27.11 -15.67
C ARG A 49 4.12 26.00 -14.64
N GLN A 50 3.06 25.22 -14.52
CA GLN A 50 3.07 23.92 -13.88
C GLN A 50 2.74 22.88 -14.95
N ARG A 51 3.49 21.78 -15.00
CA ARG A 51 3.12 20.63 -15.83
C ARG A 51 1.85 20.00 -15.28
N SER A 52 0.89 19.77 -16.16
CA SER A 52 -0.26 18.95 -15.79
C SER A 52 0.24 17.56 -15.37
N PHE A 53 -0.43 16.95 -14.40
CA PHE A 53 -0.11 15.57 -14.01
C PHE A 53 -0.24 14.60 -15.20
N GLU A 54 -1.02 14.95 -16.23
CA GLU A 54 -1.23 14.16 -17.46
C GLU A 54 -0.07 14.21 -18.45
N GLU A 55 0.69 15.32 -18.44
CA GLU A 55 1.86 15.52 -19.30
C GLU A 55 3.06 14.73 -18.78
N GLY A 56 3.14 14.53 -17.47
CA GLY A 56 4.29 13.90 -16.83
C GLY A 56 5.60 14.70 -17.01
N PRO A 57 6.77 14.07 -16.82
CA PRO A 57 8.05 14.76 -16.89
C PRO A 57 8.43 15.15 -18.33
N GLY A 58 9.12 16.29 -18.45
CA GLY A 58 9.52 16.88 -19.72
C GLY A 58 10.89 16.52 -20.24
N VAL A 59 11.13 16.85 -21.50
CA VAL A 59 12.50 16.97 -21.99
C VAL A 59 13.24 18.04 -21.18
N ASP A 60 14.55 17.86 -21.04
CA ASP A 60 15.41 18.82 -20.37
C ASP A 60 15.42 20.15 -21.16
N PRO A 61 14.82 21.24 -20.64
CA PRO A 61 14.69 22.49 -21.37
C PRO A 61 16.06 23.15 -21.64
N ILE A 62 17.09 22.83 -20.85
CA ILE A 62 18.46 23.31 -21.08
C ILE A 62 19.06 22.66 -22.32
N LYS A 63 18.72 21.39 -22.60
CA LYS A 63 19.26 20.63 -23.74
C LYS A 63 18.46 20.79 -25.02
N LYS A 64 17.17 21.13 -24.92
CA LYS A 64 16.23 21.16 -26.06
C LYS A 64 15.65 22.55 -26.36
N GLY A 65 15.89 23.55 -25.50
CA GLY A 65 15.39 24.91 -25.68
C GLY A 65 13.93 25.10 -25.23
N PHE A 66 13.56 26.36 -24.96
CA PHE A 66 12.26 26.74 -24.39
C PHE A 66 11.05 26.50 -25.30
N ASN A 67 11.25 26.31 -26.60
CA ASN A 67 10.15 26.00 -27.53
C ASN A 67 9.64 24.56 -27.38
N ASN A 68 10.43 23.68 -26.77
CA ASN A 68 10.14 22.26 -26.58
C ASN A 68 9.58 21.94 -25.19
N LEU A 69 9.02 22.95 -24.49
CA LEU A 69 8.50 22.81 -23.13
C LEU A 69 7.29 21.86 -23.02
N ASN A 70 6.62 21.54 -24.12
CA ASN A 70 5.51 20.59 -24.18
C ASN A 70 5.95 19.17 -24.54
N ASP A 71 7.22 18.96 -24.91
CA ASP A 71 7.71 17.65 -25.25
C ASP A 71 7.76 16.74 -24.01
N ILE A 72 7.41 15.48 -24.21
CA ILE A 72 7.46 14.43 -23.20
C ILE A 72 8.90 13.90 -23.12
N SER A 73 9.41 13.73 -21.90
CA SER A 73 10.74 13.18 -21.69
C SER A 73 10.86 11.75 -22.24
N LYS A 74 11.97 11.43 -22.93
CA LYS A 74 12.36 10.02 -23.20
C LYS A 74 12.56 9.19 -21.93
N TRP A 75 12.76 9.85 -20.78
CA TRP A 75 12.90 9.22 -19.46
C TRP A 75 11.58 9.14 -18.70
N SER A 76 10.50 9.63 -19.28
CA SER A 76 9.16 9.31 -18.81
C SER A 76 9.07 7.79 -18.82
N ARG A 77 8.65 7.18 -17.71
CA ARG A 77 8.44 5.72 -17.59
C ARG A 77 7.42 5.18 -18.62
N TRP A 78 6.87 6.07 -19.44
CA TRP A 78 5.80 5.84 -20.39
C TRP A 78 6.26 5.98 -21.86
N ALA A 79 7.47 6.50 -22.11
CA ALA A 79 8.05 6.70 -23.45
C ALA A 79 8.85 5.46 -23.94
N ASP A 80 8.21 4.28 -23.91
CA ASP A 80 8.88 3.04 -24.38
C ASP A 80 9.05 2.99 -25.90
N ASP A 81 8.30 3.81 -26.66
CA ASP A 81 8.49 4.01 -28.09
C ASP A 81 8.65 5.51 -28.39
N PRO A 82 9.90 5.99 -28.61
CA PRO A 82 10.16 7.37 -29.02
C PRO A 82 9.52 7.74 -30.37
N LYS A 83 9.10 6.76 -31.19
CA LYS A 83 8.51 6.99 -32.51
C LYS A 83 6.99 7.19 -32.45
N ASN A 84 6.30 6.67 -31.42
CA ASN A 84 4.86 6.80 -31.21
C ASN A 84 4.55 7.09 -29.73
N PRO A 85 4.74 8.34 -29.26
CA PRO A 85 4.36 8.71 -27.91
C PRO A 85 2.84 8.62 -27.72
N TYR A 86 2.39 8.13 -26.56
CA TYR A 86 0.98 8.15 -26.20
C TYR A 86 0.51 9.59 -25.93
N ASP A 87 -0.71 9.92 -26.38
CA ASP A 87 -1.35 11.23 -26.13
C ASP A 87 -1.38 11.64 -24.66
N THR A 88 -1.62 10.68 -23.76
CA THR A 88 -1.64 10.91 -22.31
C THR A 88 -1.03 9.74 -21.55
N ILE A 89 -0.47 10.00 -20.36
CA ILE A 89 0.08 8.95 -19.48
C ILE A 89 -0.96 7.88 -19.08
N TRP A 90 -2.25 8.20 -19.18
CA TRP A 90 -3.35 7.31 -18.78
C TRP A 90 -3.53 6.13 -19.72
N SER A 91 -3.14 6.28 -20.99
CA SER A 91 -3.31 5.27 -22.04
C SER A 91 -2.70 3.91 -21.66
N LYS A 92 -1.59 3.90 -20.89
CA LYS A 92 -0.96 2.67 -20.37
C LYS A 92 -1.61 2.10 -19.10
N THR A 93 -2.38 2.91 -18.39
CA THR A 93 -3.07 2.50 -17.15
C THR A 93 -4.47 1.96 -17.40
N VAL A 94 -5.02 2.18 -18.60
CA VAL A 94 -6.29 1.57 -19.01
C VAL A 94 -6.16 0.06 -19.01
N GLY A 95 -7.01 -0.61 -18.22
CA GLY A 95 -6.99 -2.07 -18.11
C GLY A 95 -7.30 -2.77 -19.44
N LYS A 96 -6.92 -4.04 -19.55
CA LYS A 96 -7.18 -4.87 -20.73
C LYS A 96 -8.54 -5.56 -20.67
N CYS A 97 -9.14 -5.81 -21.83
CA CYS A 97 -10.43 -6.48 -21.96
C CYS A 97 -10.35 -7.91 -21.40
N SER A 98 -11.40 -8.31 -20.69
CA SER A 98 -11.46 -9.63 -20.05
C SER A 98 -11.59 -10.79 -21.05
N LEU A 99 -12.08 -10.52 -22.27
CA LEU A 99 -12.24 -11.50 -23.35
C LEU A 99 -11.13 -11.39 -24.41
N PHE A 100 -10.65 -10.16 -24.71
CA PHE A 100 -9.56 -9.90 -25.65
C PHE A 100 -8.39 -9.18 -24.95
N PRO A 101 -7.45 -9.91 -24.32
CA PRO A 101 -6.36 -9.30 -23.55
C PRO A 101 -5.46 -8.32 -24.32
N SER A 102 -5.41 -8.43 -25.65
CA SER A 102 -4.69 -7.49 -26.52
C SER A 102 -5.36 -6.12 -26.66
N LYS A 103 -6.67 -6.02 -26.40
CA LYS A 103 -7.46 -4.79 -26.54
C LYS A 103 -7.65 -4.09 -25.19
N THR A 104 -7.68 -2.75 -25.20
CA THR A 104 -7.99 -1.94 -24.02
C THR A 104 -9.49 -2.01 -23.69
N ARG A 105 -9.81 -1.84 -22.41
CA ARG A 105 -11.20 -1.65 -21.94
C ARG A 105 -11.76 -0.34 -22.48
N HIS A 106 -13.05 -0.35 -22.79
CA HIS A 106 -13.76 0.83 -23.29
C HIS A 106 -14.34 1.66 -22.13
N PRO A 107 -14.59 2.97 -22.29
CA PRO A 107 -15.20 3.79 -21.23
C PRO A 107 -16.55 3.23 -20.79
N LYS A 108 -16.83 3.27 -19.49
CA LYS A 108 -18.07 2.72 -18.92
C LYS A 108 -19.30 3.55 -19.24
N LYS A 109 -19.12 4.87 -19.34
CA LYS A 109 -20.13 5.85 -19.75
C LYS A 109 -19.98 6.10 -21.25
N SER A 110 -20.35 5.12 -22.05
CA SER A 110 -20.35 5.19 -23.51
C SER A 110 -21.61 4.49 -24.02
N LEU A 111 -22.04 4.78 -25.26
CA LEU A 111 -23.22 4.17 -25.86
C LEU A 111 -23.06 2.64 -25.86
N THR A 112 -21.94 2.13 -26.38
CA THR A 112 -21.71 0.69 -26.46
C THR A 112 -21.77 0.03 -25.08
N SER A 113 -21.15 0.64 -24.07
CA SER A 113 -21.12 0.09 -22.70
C SER A 113 -22.49 0.13 -22.03
N GLU A 114 -23.23 1.23 -22.14
CA GLU A 114 -24.53 1.39 -21.48
C GLU A 114 -25.60 0.49 -22.12
N ILE A 115 -25.62 0.38 -23.46
CA ILE A 115 -26.51 -0.54 -24.19
C ILE A 115 -26.19 -2.00 -23.86
N PHE A 116 -24.92 -2.40 -23.92
CA PHE A 116 -24.52 -3.77 -23.56
C PHE A 116 -25.00 -4.14 -22.14
N ASN A 117 -24.82 -3.25 -21.18
CA ASN A 117 -25.24 -3.49 -19.79
C ASN A 117 -26.76 -3.56 -19.63
N LEU A 118 -27.50 -2.69 -20.32
CA LEU A 118 -28.97 -2.72 -20.30
C LEU A 118 -29.52 -3.99 -20.95
N LEU A 119 -28.98 -4.43 -22.09
CA LEU A 119 -29.42 -5.67 -22.75
C LEU A 119 -29.20 -6.89 -21.86
N ASN A 120 -28.09 -6.93 -21.13
CA ASN A 120 -27.87 -8.00 -20.15
C ASN A 120 -28.86 -7.94 -18.98
N ASP A 121 -29.24 -6.75 -18.51
CA ASP A 121 -30.31 -6.64 -17.51
C ASP A 121 -31.63 -7.19 -18.05
N LEU A 122 -31.98 -6.86 -19.29
CA LEU A 122 -33.22 -7.31 -19.94
C LEU A 122 -33.23 -8.83 -20.17
N ASN A 123 -32.14 -9.43 -20.67
CA ASN A 123 -32.09 -10.88 -20.90
C ASN A 123 -32.10 -11.70 -19.60
N ASN A 124 -31.70 -11.11 -18.47
CA ASN A 124 -31.81 -11.76 -17.16
C ASN A 124 -33.24 -11.74 -16.60
N ILE A 125 -34.15 -10.94 -17.15
CA ILE A 125 -35.54 -10.91 -16.72
C ILE A 125 -36.29 -12.16 -17.16
N THR A 126 -37.21 -12.59 -16.31
CA THR A 126 -38.22 -13.59 -16.63
C THR A 126 -39.58 -13.06 -16.19
N ILE A 127 -40.58 -13.14 -17.07
CA ILE A 127 -41.95 -12.65 -16.86
C ILE A 127 -42.86 -13.85 -16.97
N ASP A 128 -43.44 -14.28 -15.85
CA ASP A 128 -44.29 -15.48 -15.79
C ASP A 128 -43.71 -16.71 -16.50
N GLY A 129 -42.41 -16.97 -16.27
CA GLY A 129 -41.68 -18.07 -16.90
C GLY A 129 -41.17 -17.79 -18.33
N GLN A 130 -41.63 -16.72 -18.99
CA GLN A 130 -41.23 -16.34 -20.35
C GLN A 130 -40.07 -15.32 -20.37
N LYS A 131 -39.36 -15.26 -21.50
CA LYS A 131 -38.26 -14.32 -21.76
C LYS A 131 -38.71 -13.23 -22.74
N LEU A 132 -38.07 -12.06 -22.66
CA LEU A 132 -38.32 -10.94 -23.58
C LEU A 132 -37.89 -11.28 -25.01
N THR A 133 -38.72 -10.93 -25.99
CA THR A 133 -38.40 -11.08 -27.41
C THR A 133 -37.47 -9.95 -27.89
N LYS A 134 -37.01 -10.04 -29.14
CA LYS A 134 -36.28 -8.97 -29.81
C LYS A 134 -37.10 -7.67 -29.81
N GLU A 135 -38.35 -7.73 -30.25
CA GLU A 135 -39.24 -6.57 -30.36
C GLU A 135 -39.51 -5.93 -28.98
N ASP A 136 -39.64 -6.73 -27.92
CA ASP A 136 -39.80 -6.21 -26.56
C ASP A 136 -38.56 -5.44 -26.11
N LYS A 137 -37.37 -6.02 -26.31
CA LYS A 137 -36.10 -5.39 -25.97
C LYS A 137 -35.92 -4.05 -26.69
N GLN A 138 -36.27 -3.99 -27.97
CA GLN A 138 -36.23 -2.76 -28.76
C GLN A 138 -37.12 -1.66 -28.17
N LYS A 139 -38.37 -1.99 -27.84
CA LYS A 139 -39.33 -1.04 -27.23
C LYS A 139 -38.83 -0.54 -25.87
N LEU A 140 -38.22 -1.41 -25.06
CA LEU A 140 -37.69 -1.05 -23.73
C LEU A 140 -36.43 -0.18 -23.83
N VAL A 141 -35.52 -0.51 -24.75
CA VAL A 141 -34.32 0.32 -25.03
C VAL A 141 -34.73 1.70 -25.52
N PHE A 142 -35.72 1.82 -26.42
CA PHE A 142 -36.21 3.12 -26.87
C PHE A 142 -36.71 4.00 -25.74
N ILE A 143 -37.50 3.43 -24.83
CA ILE A 143 -37.99 4.15 -23.65
C ILE A 143 -36.83 4.58 -22.77
N ALA A 144 -35.81 3.73 -22.60
CA ALA A 144 -34.62 4.06 -21.84
C ALA A 144 -33.82 5.22 -22.45
N LEU A 145 -33.74 5.34 -23.78
CA LEU A 145 -33.03 6.44 -24.45
C LEU A 145 -33.68 7.81 -24.19
N LYS A 146 -34.99 7.86 -23.97
CA LYS A 146 -35.75 9.11 -23.79
C LYS A 146 -35.74 9.64 -22.36
N VAL A 147 -35.10 8.96 -21.41
CA VAL A 147 -35.10 9.36 -19.99
C VAL A 147 -33.76 9.19 -19.30
N LYS A 148 -33.51 10.11 -18.35
CA LYS A 148 -32.37 9.99 -17.44
C LYS A 148 -32.47 8.80 -16.47
N SER A 149 -33.68 8.47 -16.00
CA SER A 149 -33.94 7.34 -15.10
C SER A 149 -35.01 6.43 -15.70
N ASN A 150 -34.63 5.20 -16.02
CA ASN A 150 -35.42 4.29 -16.83
C ASN A 150 -36.09 3.15 -16.05
N SER A 151 -35.66 2.84 -14.82
CA SER A 151 -36.07 1.60 -14.14
C SER A 151 -37.57 1.51 -13.91
N LYS A 152 -38.21 2.57 -13.42
CA LYS A 152 -39.68 2.61 -13.25
C LYS A 152 -40.39 2.51 -14.60
N LYS A 153 -39.96 3.29 -15.60
CA LYS A 153 -40.60 3.29 -16.94
C LYS A 153 -40.47 1.94 -17.65
N ILE A 154 -39.35 1.24 -17.48
CA ILE A 154 -39.15 -0.12 -17.98
C ILE A 154 -40.13 -1.08 -17.30
N MET A 155 -40.24 -1.05 -15.97
CA MET A 155 -41.19 -1.88 -15.23
C MET A 155 -42.64 -1.60 -15.65
N ASP A 156 -43.05 -0.33 -15.69
CA ASP A 156 -44.39 0.09 -16.11
C ASP A 156 -44.67 -0.36 -17.56
N LYS A 157 -43.68 -0.29 -18.45
CA LYS A 157 -43.81 -0.75 -19.84
C LYS A 157 -43.91 -2.26 -19.94
N ILE A 158 -43.12 -3.02 -19.19
CA ILE A 158 -43.22 -4.49 -19.14
C ILE A 158 -44.62 -4.89 -18.65
N LYS A 159 -45.09 -4.28 -17.55
CA LYS A 159 -46.45 -4.50 -17.04
C LYS A 159 -47.50 -4.29 -18.12
N LYS A 160 -47.37 -3.21 -18.91
CA LYS A 160 -48.28 -2.91 -20.02
C LYS A 160 -48.14 -3.85 -21.23
N LEU A 161 -46.92 -4.27 -21.58
CA LEU A 161 -46.66 -5.14 -22.74
C LEU A 161 -47.17 -6.56 -22.53
N PHE A 162 -47.11 -7.05 -21.29
CA PHE A 162 -47.50 -8.40 -20.90
C PHE A 162 -48.81 -8.45 -20.12
N GLU A 163 -49.56 -7.33 -20.07
CA GLU A 163 -50.87 -7.21 -19.40
C GLU A 163 -50.88 -7.75 -17.95
N LEU A 164 -49.79 -7.50 -17.21
CA LEU A 164 -49.61 -8.07 -15.87
C LEU A 164 -50.43 -7.31 -14.83
N GLU A 165 -51.07 -8.02 -13.90
CA GLU A 165 -51.80 -7.41 -12.79
C GLU A 165 -50.85 -6.87 -11.70
N ASP A 166 -49.77 -7.59 -11.41
CA ASP A 166 -48.78 -7.27 -10.37
C ASP A 166 -47.33 -7.40 -10.84
N TYR A 167 -46.45 -6.58 -10.27
CA TYR A 167 -45.01 -6.58 -10.51
C TYR A 167 -44.28 -7.82 -9.98
N SER A 168 -44.90 -8.62 -9.10
CA SER A 168 -44.31 -9.84 -8.53
C SER A 168 -44.03 -10.93 -9.57
N LEU A 169 -44.69 -10.88 -10.73
CA LEU A 169 -44.49 -11.78 -11.87
C LEU A 169 -43.19 -11.48 -12.65
N ILE A 170 -42.64 -10.28 -12.48
CA ILE A 170 -41.36 -9.89 -13.09
C ILE A 170 -40.23 -10.30 -12.13
N LYS A 171 -39.37 -11.22 -12.57
CA LYS A 171 -38.23 -11.73 -11.80
C LYS A 171 -36.93 -11.49 -12.56
N GLY A 172 -35.80 -11.56 -11.85
CA GLY A 172 -34.46 -11.50 -12.47
C GLY A 172 -33.83 -10.12 -12.64
N TYR A 173 -34.54 -9.03 -12.32
CA TYR A 173 -33.96 -7.69 -12.28
C TYR A 173 -32.99 -7.50 -11.09
N ARG A 174 -32.03 -6.57 -11.23
CA ARG A 174 -31.14 -6.18 -10.13
C ARG A 174 -31.90 -5.30 -9.13
N ILE A 175 -31.48 -5.32 -7.87
CA ILE A 175 -32.03 -4.46 -6.82
C ILE A 175 -30.98 -3.45 -6.34
N ASP A 176 -31.41 -2.23 -6.03
CA ASP A 176 -30.57 -1.22 -5.41
C ASP A 176 -30.41 -1.44 -3.88
N LYS A 177 -29.68 -0.55 -3.20
CA LYS A 177 -29.47 -0.61 -1.73
C LYS A 177 -30.77 -0.46 -0.92
N SER A 178 -31.83 0.00 -1.55
CA SER A 178 -33.17 0.23 -0.98
C SER A 178 -34.16 -0.86 -1.40
N ASN A 179 -33.67 -1.96 -1.99
CA ASN A 179 -34.47 -3.06 -2.54
C ASN A 179 -35.45 -2.66 -3.67
N LYS A 180 -35.17 -1.56 -4.39
CA LYS A 180 -35.96 -1.15 -5.55
C LYS A 180 -35.40 -1.76 -6.84
N PRO A 181 -36.23 -2.01 -7.87
CA PRO A 181 -35.76 -2.48 -9.17
C PRO A 181 -34.74 -1.51 -9.78
N LEU A 182 -33.65 -2.08 -10.31
CA LEU A 182 -32.53 -1.37 -10.88
C LEU A 182 -32.19 -1.94 -12.26
N PHE A 183 -32.31 -1.07 -13.26
CA PHE A 183 -31.83 -1.29 -14.63
C PHE A 183 -30.68 -0.34 -14.91
N THR A 184 -29.80 -0.71 -15.84
CA THR A 184 -28.72 0.16 -16.27
C THR A 184 -29.30 1.45 -16.86
N PRO A 185 -29.01 2.62 -16.27
CA PRO A 185 -29.44 3.89 -16.84
C PRO A 185 -28.58 4.25 -18.05
N LEU A 186 -29.19 4.81 -19.10
CA LEU A 186 -28.50 5.37 -20.26
C LEU A 186 -28.16 6.85 -20.00
N GLU A 187 -27.58 7.13 -18.82
CA GLU A 187 -27.42 8.50 -18.31
C GLU A 187 -26.44 9.32 -19.15
N SER A 188 -25.32 8.71 -19.56
CA SER A 188 -24.31 9.43 -20.35
C SER A 188 -24.86 9.80 -21.72
N LEU A 189 -25.58 8.88 -22.35
CA LEU A 189 -26.24 9.11 -23.62
C LEU A 189 -27.29 10.22 -23.52
N TYR A 190 -28.14 10.17 -22.50
CA TYR A 190 -29.18 11.19 -22.29
C TYR A 190 -28.59 12.61 -22.15
N GLU A 191 -27.54 12.76 -21.33
CA GLU A 191 -26.88 14.05 -21.12
C GLU A 191 -26.18 14.57 -22.37
N ILE A 192 -25.50 13.69 -23.13
CA ILE A 192 -24.87 14.08 -24.41
C ILE A 192 -25.96 14.47 -25.41
N ASN A 193 -27.02 13.67 -25.55
CA ASN A 193 -28.06 13.91 -26.56
C ASN A 193 -28.83 15.21 -26.31
N LYS A 194 -29.02 15.59 -25.04
CA LYS A 194 -29.62 16.87 -24.68
C LYS A 194 -28.86 18.07 -25.24
N ILE A 195 -27.55 17.92 -25.45
CA ILE A 195 -26.67 18.98 -25.97
C ILE A 195 -26.61 18.93 -27.50
N ILE A 196 -26.43 17.75 -28.08
CA ILE A 196 -26.19 17.59 -29.52
C ILE A 196 -27.46 17.46 -30.37
N GLY A 197 -28.60 17.08 -29.76
CA GLY A 197 -29.89 16.98 -30.45
C GLY A 197 -29.98 15.86 -31.50
N PHE A 198 -29.32 14.72 -31.29
CA PHE A 198 -29.33 13.60 -32.24
C PHE A 198 -30.73 12.93 -32.31
N PRO A 199 -31.23 12.59 -33.52
CA PRO A 199 -32.47 11.82 -33.69
C PRO A 199 -32.33 10.39 -33.13
N LEU A 200 -32.96 10.12 -31.98
CA LEU A 200 -32.78 8.84 -31.28
C LEU A 200 -33.39 7.64 -32.01
N GLU A 201 -34.36 7.87 -32.87
CA GLU A 201 -35.01 6.87 -33.72
C GLU A 201 -34.00 6.20 -34.68
N ASP A 202 -33.01 6.95 -35.17
CA ASP A 202 -31.97 6.45 -36.07
C ASP A 202 -31.03 5.45 -35.39
N LEU A 203 -30.87 5.54 -34.06
CA LEU A 203 -30.10 4.56 -33.28
C LEU A 203 -30.80 3.20 -33.19
N ILE A 204 -32.11 3.15 -33.43
CA ILE A 204 -32.91 1.92 -33.30
C ILE A 204 -33.13 1.29 -34.65
N ASN A 205 -33.54 2.06 -35.66
CA ASN A 205 -33.97 1.50 -36.95
C ASN A 205 -32.89 0.67 -37.65
N ASP A 206 -31.63 1.04 -37.44
CA ASP A 206 -30.47 0.41 -38.08
C ASP A 206 -29.71 -0.58 -37.18
N PHE A 207 -30.06 -0.68 -35.89
CA PHE A 207 -29.39 -1.52 -34.87
C PHE A 207 -27.85 -1.49 -34.84
N LYS A 208 -27.24 -0.47 -35.43
CA LYS A 208 -25.78 -0.32 -35.57
C LYS A 208 -25.13 0.30 -34.34
N TYR A 209 -25.47 -0.22 -33.14
CA TYR A 209 -24.72 0.10 -31.91
C TYR A 209 -23.24 -0.31 -32.00
N ASN A 210 -22.92 -1.18 -32.97
CA ASN A 210 -21.63 -1.73 -33.28
C ASN A 210 -20.74 -0.85 -34.18
N GLN A 211 -21.25 0.26 -34.72
CA GLN A 211 -20.48 1.16 -35.60
C GLN A 211 -19.84 2.32 -34.83
N ASP A 212 -18.85 2.97 -35.48
CA ASP A 212 -18.30 4.22 -34.97
C ASP A 212 -19.39 5.28 -34.92
N ASN A 213 -19.71 5.71 -33.71
CA ASN A 213 -20.83 6.58 -33.40
C ASN A 213 -20.34 7.80 -32.59
N VAL A 214 -21.03 8.92 -32.77
CA VAL A 214 -20.66 10.19 -32.14
C VAL A 214 -20.64 10.11 -30.61
N PHE A 215 -21.54 9.33 -30.00
CA PHE A 215 -21.64 9.20 -28.55
C PHE A 215 -20.40 8.53 -27.93
N ASP A 216 -19.93 7.43 -28.51
CA ASP A 216 -18.71 6.76 -28.08
C ASP A 216 -17.48 7.65 -28.31
N ASN A 217 -17.40 8.35 -29.46
CA ASN A 217 -16.28 9.25 -29.76
C ASN A 217 -16.19 10.40 -28.73
N ILE A 218 -17.32 11.06 -28.42
CA ILE A 218 -17.41 12.07 -27.37
C ILE A 218 -16.99 11.46 -26.02
N SER A 219 -17.53 10.27 -25.69
CA SER A 219 -17.26 9.61 -24.41
C SER A 219 -15.78 9.23 -24.25
N GLU A 220 -15.12 8.79 -25.31
CA GLU A 220 -13.68 8.48 -25.34
C GLU A 220 -12.81 9.73 -25.16
N ILE A 221 -13.18 10.86 -25.77
CA ILE A 221 -12.51 12.14 -25.54
C ILE A 221 -12.67 12.57 -24.07
N LEU A 222 -13.90 12.56 -23.54
CA LEU A 222 -14.18 12.92 -22.15
C LEU A 222 -13.50 11.98 -21.13
N PHE A 223 -13.28 10.72 -21.51
CA PHE A 223 -12.54 9.73 -20.71
C PHE A 223 -11.03 9.97 -20.76
N SER A 224 -10.48 10.27 -21.93
CA SER A 224 -9.03 10.36 -22.16
C SER A 224 -8.41 11.70 -21.78
N THR A 225 -9.23 12.74 -21.57
CA THR A 225 -8.80 14.12 -21.24
C THR A 225 -9.41 14.61 -19.93
N GLN A 226 -8.64 15.36 -19.12
CA GLN A 226 -9.14 15.91 -17.86
C GLN A 226 -9.31 17.43 -17.83
N THR A 227 -8.62 18.20 -18.67
CA THR A 227 -8.83 19.66 -18.73
C THR A 227 -9.94 20.03 -19.70
N ILE A 228 -10.65 21.13 -19.38
CA ILE A 228 -11.72 21.65 -20.23
C ILE A 228 -11.16 22.12 -21.58
N GLU A 229 -10.00 22.78 -21.58
CA GLU A 229 -9.38 23.29 -22.82
C GLU A 229 -9.04 22.15 -23.79
N GLN A 230 -8.42 21.07 -23.31
CA GLN A 230 -8.07 19.93 -24.17
C GLN A 230 -9.31 19.21 -24.70
N ARG A 231 -10.38 19.13 -23.88
CA ARG A 231 -11.66 18.57 -24.32
C ARG A 231 -12.23 19.36 -25.48
N ILE A 232 -12.26 20.69 -25.39
CA ILE A 232 -12.81 21.54 -26.44
C ILE A 232 -12.06 21.31 -27.76
N ILE A 233 -10.72 21.32 -27.71
CA ILE A 233 -9.87 21.09 -28.90
C ILE A 233 -10.19 19.73 -29.53
N LYS A 234 -10.12 18.64 -28.76
CA LYS A 234 -10.37 17.29 -29.30
C LYS A 234 -11.81 17.07 -29.77
N LEU A 235 -12.80 17.70 -29.11
CA LEU A 235 -14.19 17.64 -29.53
C LEU A 235 -14.43 18.40 -30.85
N GLN A 236 -13.71 19.50 -31.07
CA GLN A 236 -13.76 20.25 -32.31
C GLN A 236 -13.24 19.43 -33.50
N ASP A 237 -12.22 18.61 -33.28
CA ASP A 237 -11.63 17.72 -34.30
C ASP A 237 -12.58 16.60 -34.80
N LEU A 238 -13.71 16.35 -34.12
CA LEU A 238 -14.70 15.34 -34.53
C LEU A 238 -15.47 15.71 -35.82
N ASN A 239 -15.35 16.94 -36.32
CA ASN A 239 -16.02 17.44 -37.53
C ASN A 239 -17.54 17.18 -37.59
N PHE A 240 -18.20 17.15 -36.42
CA PHE A 240 -19.63 16.85 -36.29
C PHE A 240 -20.54 18.10 -36.35
N GLY A 241 -20.00 19.27 -36.71
CA GLY A 241 -20.77 20.52 -36.78
C GLY A 241 -21.25 21.05 -35.41
N LEU A 242 -20.53 20.73 -34.32
CA LEU A 242 -20.87 21.22 -32.98
C LEU A 242 -20.59 22.72 -32.84
N SER A 243 -21.55 23.46 -32.28
CA SER A 243 -21.36 24.89 -31.98
C SER A 243 -20.36 25.11 -30.83
N PRO A 244 -19.72 26.30 -30.74
CA PRO A 244 -18.84 26.63 -29.61
C PRO A 244 -19.51 26.48 -28.24
N GLU A 245 -20.81 26.73 -28.16
CA GLU A 245 -21.60 26.54 -26.94
C GLU A 245 -21.74 25.06 -26.60
N GLN A 246 -22.08 24.22 -27.58
CA GLN A 246 -22.17 22.76 -27.40
C GLN A 246 -20.82 22.16 -26.97
N LEU A 247 -19.71 22.59 -27.58
CA LEU A 247 -18.36 22.16 -27.22
C LEU A 247 -18.05 22.47 -25.74
N ASN A 248 -18.38 23.68 -25.29
CA ASN A 248 -18.16 24.10 -23.90
C ASN A 248 -19.04 23.32 -22.91
N GLN A 249 -20.31 23.08 -23.25
CA GLN A 249 -21.22 22.28 -22.44
C GLN A 249 -20.75 20.82 -22.33
N LEU A 250 -20.36 20.19 -23.45
CA LEU A 250 -19.81 18.83 -23.49
C LEU A 250 -18.52 18.73 -22.66
N ALA A 251 -17.59 19.68 -22.82
CA ALA A 251 -16.31 19.68 -22.11
C ALA A 251 -16.48 19.74 -20.58
N LYS A 252 -17.57 20.35 -20.08
CA LYS A 252 -17.90 20.45 -18.66
C LYS A 252 -18.57 19.21 -18.07
N LEU A 253 -18.96 18.23 -18.90
CA LEU A 253 -19.58 16.99 -18.41
C LEU A 253 -18.64 16.19 -17.50
N LYS A 254 -19.20 15.66 -16.41
CA LYS A 254 -18.47 14.94 -15.35
C LYS A 254 -18.81 13.45 -15.35
N GLY A 255 -17.91 12.63 -14.82
CA GLY A 255 -18.18 11.21 -14.53
C GLY A 255 -17.64 10.19 -15.53
N PHE A 256 -16.88 10.63 -16.55
CA PHE A 256 -16.32 9.79 -17.61
C PHE A 256 -14.99 9.10 -17.25
N ALA A 257 -14.67 8.88 -15.97
CA ALA A 257 -13.36 8.33 -15.57
C ALA A 257 -13.31 6.79 -15.45
N GLN A 258 -14.46 6.10 -15.55
CA GLN A 258 -14.54 4.65 -15.32
C GLN A 258 -14.41 3.88 -16.63
N THR A 259 -13.81 2.68 -16.56
CA THR A 259 -13.75 1.73 -17.67
C THR A 259 -14.71 0.56 -17.46
N HIS A 260 -15.18 -0.02 -18.55
CA HIS A 260 -15.90 -1.29 -18.56
C HIS A 260 -14.93 -2.48 -18.40
N SER A 261 -15.42 -3.68 -18.14
CA SER A 261 -14.57 -4.90 -18.08
C SER A 261 -14.21 -5.45 -19.46
N PHE A 262 -14.94 -5.03 -20.49
CA PHE A 262 -14.78 -5.44 -21.88
C PHE A 262 -14.30 -4.28 -22.77
N SER A 263 -13.68 -4.59 -23.91
CA SER A 263 -13.38 -3.64 -24.98
C SER A 263 -14.65 -3.34 -25.79
N LYS A 264 -14.63 -2.27 -26.60
CA LYS A 264 -15.68 -1.97 -27.58
C LYS A 264 -15.92 -3.21 -28.46
N LYS A 265 -14.85 -3.76 -29.05
CA LYS A 265 -14.87 -5.01 -29.84
C LYS A 265 -15.61 -6.18 -29.16
N ALA A 266 -15.32 -6.47 -27.89
CA ALA A 266 -16.00 -7.55 -27.17
C ALA A 266 -17.49 -7.29 -26.99
N MET A 267 -17.87 -6.06 -26.61
CA MET A 267 -19.27 -5.73 -26.42
C MET A 267 -20.04 -5.72 -27.74
N THR A 268 -19.46 -5.11 -28.78
CA THR A 268 -19.98 -5.12 -30.15
C THR A 268 -20.30 -6.53 -30.63
N LEU A 269 -19.36 -7.48 -30.47
CA LEU A 269 -19.55 -8.87 -30.89
C LEU A 269 -20.72 -9.57 -30.17
N MET A 270 -21.02 -9.15 -28.93
CA MET A 270 -22.10 -9.73 -28.13
C MET A 270 -23.45 -9.02 -28.34
N ILE A 271 -23.47 -7.71 -28.55
CA ILE A 271 -24.70 -6.90 -28.62
C ILE A 271 -25.67 -7.44 -29.68
N ASP A 272 -25.15 -7.82 -30.85
CA ASP A 272 -25.95 -8.33 -31.97
C ASP A 272 -26.70 -9.61 -31.59
N THR A 273 -26.08 -10.49 -30.79
CA THR A 273 -26.76 -11.67 -30.26
C THR A 273 -27.67 -11.32 -29.07
N LEU A 274 -27.24 -10.45 -28.15
CA LEU A 274 -28.00 -10.11 -26.95
C LEU A 274 -29.34 -9.42 -27.29
N ILE A 275 -29.41 -8.63 -28.37
CA ILE A 275 -30.66 -8.00 -28.80
C ILE A 275 -31.63 -9.02 -29.41
N VAL A 276 -31.12 -10.08 -30.08
CA VAL A 276 -31.96 -11.10 -30.74
C VAL A 276 -32.33 -12.21 -29.76
N GLU A 277 -31.35 -12.87 -29.17
CA GLU A 277 -31.54 -14.03 -28.31
C GLU A 277 -31.77 -13.67 -26.84
N PRO A 278 -32.56 -14.46 -26.08
CA PRO A 278 -32.80 -14.26 -24.66
C PRO A 278 -31.67 -14.84 -23.79
N ILE A 279 -30.41 -14.61 -24.17
CA ILE A 279 -29.22 -15.09 -23.45
C ILE A 279 -28.44 -13.92 -22.85
N ASN A 280 -27.80 -14.12 -21.71
CA ASN A 280 -26.90 -13.13 -21.12
C ASN A 280 -25.45 -13.30 -21.59
N GLN A 281 -24.58 -12.38 -21.19
CA GLN A 281 -23.18 -12.38 -21.63
C GLN A 281 -22.42 -13.66 -21.25
N MET A 282 -22.76 -14.31 -20.12
CA MET A 282 -22.06 -15.51 -19.67
C MET A 282 -22.47 -16.74 -20.47
N GLU A 283 -23.74 -16.85 -20.81
CA GLU A 283 -24.27 -17.89 -21.69
C GLU A 283 -23.69 -17.74 -23.09
N TRP A 284 -23.62 -16.52 -23.62
CA TRP A 284 -22.97 -16.23 -24.89
C TRP A 284 -21.49 -16.64 -24.88
N ILE A 285 -20.73 -16.26 -23.85
CA ILE A 285 -19.32 -16.63 -23.72
C ILE A 285 -19.15 -18.16 -23.64
N TYR A 286 -20.04 -18.86 -22.93
CA TYR A 286 -19.99 -20.32 -22.81
C TYR A 286 -20.26 -21.01 -24.16
N LYS A 287 -21.28 -20.56 -24.90
CA LYS A 287 -21.62 -21.08 -26.23
C LYS A 287 -20.48 -20.87 -27.25
N ASN A 288 -19.88 -19.68 -27.25
CA ASN A 288 -18.88 -19.30 -28.26
C ASN A 288 -17.44 -19.64 -27.85
N ARG A 289 -17.23 -20.30 -26.70
CA ARG A 289 -15.90 -20.52 -26.10
C ARG A 289 -14.90 -21.25 -27.00
N GLN A 290 -15.37 -21.98 -28.02
CA GLN A 290 -14.51 -22.71 -28.96
C GLN A 290 -13.93 -21.85 -30.10
N GLU A 291 -14.50 -20.68 -30.39
CA GLU A 291 -14.03 -19.80 -31.47
C GLU A 291 -13.09 -18.71 -30.95
N ASP A 292 -11.78 -18.89 -31.14
CA ASP A 292 -10.73 -17.85 -31.24
C ASP A 292 -10.66 -16.70 -30.20
N PHE A 293 -11.15 -16.90 -28.97
CA PHE A 293 -10.83 -16.00 -27.85
C PHE A 293 -9.45 -16.33 -27.28
N GLN A 294 -8.39 -16.00 -28.02
CA GLN A 294 -6.97 -16.25 -27.72
C GLN A 294 -6.63 -16.32 -26.20
N SER A 295 -6.79 -17.50 -25.59
CA SER A 295 -5.82 -17.93 -24.61
C SER A 295 -4.60 -18.24 -25.44
N ILE A 296 -3.63 -17.32 -25.44
CA ILE A 296 -2.33 -17.59 -26.03
C ILE A 296 -1.88 -18.93 -25.44
N LYS A 297 -1.85 -19.99 -26.26
CA LYS A 297 -1.07 -21.21 -26.01
C LYS A 297 0.40 -20.79 -26.00
N THR A 298 0.75 -20.05 -24.97
CA THR A 298 2.12 -19.92 -24.51
C THR A 298 2.35 -21.14 -23.66
N ASP A 299 3.56 -21.70 -23.65
CA ASP A 299 3.95 -22.70 -22.66
C ASP A 299 3.66 -22.15 -21.26
N VAL A 300 2.47 -22.46 -20.72
CA VAL A 300 2.03 -22.02 -19.40
C VAL A 300 2.73 -22.94 -18.40
N ASP A 301 4.00 -22.64 -18.13
CA ASP A 301 4.78 -23.19 -17.03
C ASP A 301 4.72 -22.23 -15.82
N PHE A 302 5.48 -22.49 -14.77
CA PHE A 302 5.74 -21.62 -13.62
C PHE A 302 6.51 -20.32 -13.97
N SER A 303 6.13 -19.65 -15.07
CA SER A 303 6.65 -18.36 -15.50
C SER A 303 6.24 -17.26 -14.53
N ILE A 304 7.17 -16.36 -14.21
CA ILE A 304 6.92 -15.23 -13.30
C ILE A 304 6.65 -13.90 -14.03
N LYS A 305 6.69 -13.89 -15.38
CA LYS A 305 6.58 -12.65 -16.18
C LYS A 305 5.23 -11.95 -16.00
N TRP A 306 4.15 -12.71 -15.86
CA TRP A 306 2.81 -12.17 -15.69
C TRP A 306 2.67 -11.32 -14.40
N ILE A 307 3.51 -11.56 -13.39
CA ILE A 307 3.51 -10.80 -12.13
C ILE A 307 3.83 -9.32 -12.37
N ASP A 308 4.58 -9.00 -13.42
CA ASP A 308 4.91 -7.61 -13.74
C ASP A 308 3.67 -6.80 -14.11
N ASN A 309 2.66 -7.45 -14.70
CA ASN A 309 1.39 -6.85 -15.11
C ASN A 309 0.37 -6.70 -13.97
N ILE A 310 0.58 -7.35 -12.82
CA ILE A 310 -0.31 -7.19 -11.65
C ILE A 310 -0.17 -5.77 -11.10
N ILE A 311 -1.27 -5.10 -10.80
CA ILE A 311 -1.27 -3.80 -10.13
C ILE A 311 -1.24 -4.03 -8.61
N ASP A 312 -0.04 -4.25 -8.06
CA ASP A 312 0.17 -4.44 -6.62
C ASP A 312 1.55 -3.91 -6.19
N THR A 313 1.78 -3.83 -4.88
CA THR A 313 3.03 -3.37 -4.26
C THR A 313 4.22 -4.26 -4.64
N PRO A 314 5.44 -3.70 -4.71
CA PRO A 314 6.65 -4.49 -4.98
C PRO A 314 6.87 -5.65 -3.99
N THR A 315 6.44 -5.48 -2.74
CA THR A 315 6.52 -6.52 -1.70
C THR A 315 5.63 -7.72 -2.06
N VAL A 316 4.39 -7.48 -2.46
CA VAL A 316 3.45 -8.54 -2.87
C VAL A 316 3.94 -9.26 -4.12
N LYS A 317 4.39 -8.51 -5.15
CA LYS A 317 5.00 -9.10 -6.35
C LYS A 317 6.21 -9.96 -6.02
N ARG A 318 7.04 -9.55 -5.05
CA ARG A 318 8.18 -10.36 -4.60
C ARG A 318 7.72 -11.66 -3.95
N SER A 319 6.74 -11.61 -3.04
CA SER A 319 6.20 -12.80 -2.38
C SER A 319 5.64 -13.79 -3.41
N LEU A 320 4.84 -13.33 -4.38
CA LEU A 320 4.34 -14.18 -5.48
C LEU A 320 5.47 -14.85 -6.27
N ARG A 321 6.51 -14.08 -6.65
CA ARG A 321 7.65 -14.64 -7.39
C ARG A 321 8.32 -15.75 -6.60
N GLN A 322 8.47 -15.58 -5.28
CA GLN A 322 9.04 -16.62 -4.43
C GLN A 322 8.11 -17.82 -4.31
N SER A 323 6.80 -17.62 -4.13
CA SER A 323 5.81 -18.70 -4.08
C SER A 323 5.83 -19.55 -5.36
N ILE A 324 5.84 -18.94 -6.55
CA ILE A 324 5.92 -19.68 -7.83
C ILE A 324 7.25 -20.43 -7.96
N LYS A 325 8.37 -19.82 -7.56
CA LYS A 325 9.69 -20.47 -7.60
C LYS A 325 9.78 -21.65 -6.63
N ILE A 326 9.26 -21.51 -5.42
CA ILE A 326 9.18 -22.60 -4.43
C ILE A 326 8.29 -23.71 -4.98
N LEU A 327 7.12 -23.38 -5.53
CA LEU A 327 6.23 -24.38 -6.12
C LEU A 327 6.92 -25.12 -7.27
N LYS A 328 7.61 -24.43 -8.17
CA LYS A 328 8.42 -25.07 -9.22
C LYS A 328 9.47 -26.02 -8.63
N ALA A 329 10.16 -25.63 -7.57
CA ALA A 329 11.15 -26.48 -6.90
C ALA A 329 10.49 -27.71 -6.25
N ILE A 330 9.32 -27.57 -5.62
CA ILE A 330 8.54 -28.69 -5.07
C ILE A 330 8.15 -29.66 -6.19
N PHE A 331 7.62 -29.18 -7.32
CA PHE A 331 7.28 -30.04 -8.45
C PHE A 331 8.50 -30.77 -9.03
N GLN A 332 9.67 -30.12 -9.09
CA GLN A 332 10.92 -30.76 -9.50
C GLN A 332 11.36 -31.83 -8.50
N TYR A 333 11.28 -31.55 -7.20
CA TYR A 333 11.57 -32.50 -6.13
C TYR A 333 10.63 -33.72 -6.21
N CYS A 334 9.32 -33.49 -6.33
CA CYS A 334 8.32 -34.55 -6.46
C CYS A 334 8.59 -35.43 -7.69
N GLY A 335 8.81 -34.82 -8.86
CA GLY A 335 9.13 -35.56 -10.09
C GLY A 335 10.42 -36.37 -10.00
N SER A 336 11.44 -35.86 -9.30
CA SER A 336 12.71 -36.58 -9.10
C SER A 336 12.57 -37.76 -8.11
N ASN A 337 11.53 -37.75 -7.28
CA ASN A 337 11.24 -38.78 -6.29
C ASN A 337 10.03 -39.65 -6.66
N ASN A 338 9.55 -39.59 -7.92
CA ASN A 338 8.36 -40.30 -8.39
C ASN A 338 7.10 -40.06 -7.53
N LEU A 339 6.92 -38.81 -7.08
CA LEU A 339 5.74 -38.36 -6.32
C LEU A 339 4.86 -37.48 -7.20
N ASP A 340 3.54 -37.69 -7.12
CA ASP A 340 2.56 -36.86 -7.80
C ASP A 340 2.01 -35.76 -6.89
N VAL A 341 1.89 -34.55 -7.45
CA VAL A 341 1.23 -33.42 -6.78
C VAL A 341 -0.25 -33.44 -7.14
N VAL A 342 -1.09 -33.97 -6.25
CA VAL A 342 -2.55 -34.08 -6.50
C VAL A 342 -3.27 -32.74 -6.37
N ASN A 343 -2.92 -31.95 -5.35
CA ASN A 343 -3.58 -30.68 -5.04
C ASN A 343 -2.55 -29.58 -4.74
N VAL A 344 -2.81 -28.38 -5.22
CA VAL A 344 -2.15 -27.14 -4.77
C VAL A 344 -3.17 -26.30 -4.04
N VAL A 345 -2.92 -26.04 -2.75
CA VAL A 345 -3.87 -25.39 -1.85
C VAL A 345 -3.38 -23.99 -1.51
N VAL A 346 -4.22 -22.98 -1.79
CA VAL A 346 -3.90 -21.57 -1.51
C VAL A 346 -4.79 -21.05 -0.38
N GLU A 347 -4.19 -20.56 0.70
CA GLU A 347 -4.93 -19.87 1.77
C GLU A 347 -5.41 -18.49 1.29
N MET A 348 -6.71 -18.22 1.45
CA MET A 348 -7.37 -16.97 1.12
C MET A 348 -8.02 -16.34 2.37
N ALA A 349 -7.92 -15.02 2.48
CA ALA A 349 -8.79 -14.23 3.35
C ALA A 349 -10.19 -14.10 2.70
N ARG A 350 -11.12 -15.00 3.00
CA ARG A 350 -12.53 -14.90 2.57
C ARG A 350 -13.40 -14.20 3.62
N GLU A 351 -14.31 -13.34 3.17
CA GLU A 351 -15.35 -12.73 4.02
C GLU A 351 -16.43 -13.76 4.41
N ASN A 352 -17.06 -13.52 5.56
CA ASN A 352 -18.19 -14.35 6.01
C ASN A 352 -19.45 -13.95 5.23
N ASN A 353 -19.84 -14.73 4.21
CA ASN A 353 -21.08 -14.53 3.45
C ASN A 353 -22.36 -14.96 4.21
N ASN A 354 -22.41 -14.81 5.54
CA ASN A 354 -23.62 -15.09 6.33
C ASN A 354 -24.64 -13.95 6.15
N LYS A 355 -25.93 -14.29 6.05
CA LYS A 355 -27.07 -13.34 6.05
C LYS A 355 -26.95 -12.24 7.12
N ALA A 356 -26.56 -12.58 8.35
CA ALA A 356 -26.36 -11.61 9.43
C ALA A 356 -25.19 -10.63 9.16
N ALA A 357 -24.09 -11.11 8.57
CA ALA A 357 -22.97 -10.27 8.17
C ALA A 357 -23.35 -9.36 7.00
N ARG A 358 -24.07 -9.90 6.01
CA ARG A 358 -24.60 -9.13 4.87
C ARG A 358 -25.56 -8.03 5.32
N ILE A 359 -26.50 -8.35 6.23
CA ILE A 359 -27.41 -7.34 6.82
C ILE A 359 -26.60 -6.26 7.56
N ASN A 360 -25.60 -6.66 8.33
CA ASN A 360 -24.76 -5.71 9.06
C ASN A 360 -23.94 -4.82 8.12
N GLU A 361 -23.41 -5.36 7.03
CA GLU A 361 -22.72 -4.60 5.97
C GLU A 361 -23.67 -3.68 5.21
N THR A 362 -24.88 -4.13 4.90
CA THR A 362 -25.92 -3.28 4.28
C THR A 362 -26.29 -2.12 5.20
N ASN A 363 -26.58 -2.39 6.48
CA ASN A 363 -26.92 -1.35 7.45
C ASN A 363 -25.75 -0.38 7.66
N ARG A 364 -24.52 -0.91 7.77
CA ARG A 364 -23.30 -0.10 7.82
C ARG A 364 -23.15 0.77 6.57
N GLY A 365 -23.43 0.23 5.40
CA GLY A 365 -23.38 0.95 4.13
C GLY A 365 -24.45 2.04 4.00
N LYS A 366 -25.66 1.82 4.52
CA LYS A 366 -26.73 2.83 4.58
C LYS A 366 -26.34 3.97 5.53
N TYR A 367 -25.91 3.63 6.74
CA TYR A 367 -25.46 4.61 7.72
C TYR A 367 -24.30 5.47 7.21
N PHE A 368 -23.28 4.88 6.58
CA PHE A 368 -22.21 5.67 5.96
C PHE A 368 -22.69 6.55 4.82
N GLU A 369 -23.70 6.13 4.05
CA GLU A 369 -24.26 6.96 2.99
C GLU A 369 -25.00 8.18 3.56
N GLU A 370 -25.77 7.99 4.63
CA GLU A 370 -26.43 9.08 5.38
C GLU A 370 -25.40 10.04 5.99
N PHE A 371 -24.38 9.50 6.65
CA PHE A 371 -23.29 10.28 7.20
C PHE A 371 -22.52 11.05 6.11
N ASN A 372 -22.27 10.43 4.95
CA ASN A 372 -21.64 11.11 3.82
C ASN A 372 -22.51 12.27 3.29
N LYS A 373 -23.84 12.12 3.28
CA LYS A 373 -24.76 13.20 2.92
C LYS A 373 -24.74 14.34 3.94
N GLN A 374 -24.63 14.02 5.24
CA GLN A 374 -24.44 15.04 6.28
C GLN A 374 -23.15 15.81 6.06
N VAL A 375 -22.04 15.12 5.77
CA VAL A 375 -20.75 15.74 5.41
C VAL A 375 -20.87 16.62 4.15
N GLU A 376 -21.57 16.17 3.11
CA GLU A 376 -21.86 16.98 1.91
C GLU A 376 -22.67 18.23 2.28
N SER A 377 -23.69 18.10 3.13
CA SER A 377 -24.48 19.25 3.60
C SER A 377 -23.64 20.27 4.34
N PHE A 378 -22.75 19.83 5.24
CA PHE A 378 -21.84 20.72 5.96
C PHE A 378 -20.88 21.44 5.03
N ALA A 379 -20.44 20.79 3.95
CA ALA A 379 -19.55 21.40 2.96
C ALA A 379 -20.23 22.42 2.03
N GLY A 380 -21.50 22.79 2.27
CA GLY A 380 -22.27 23.69 1.41
C GLY A 380 -22.85 23.02 0.16
N GLY A 381 -22.90 21.69 0.10
CA GLY A 381 -23.53 20.92 -0.97
C GLY A 381 -22.71 19.73 -1.48
N LYS A 382 -23.11 19.18 -2.64
CA LYS A 382 -22.46 17.99 -3.21
C LYS A 382 -21.01 18.26 -3.60
N ILE A 383 -20.09 17.84 -2.75
CA ILE A 383 -18.65 17.82 -3.02
C ILE A 383 -18.18 16.41 -3.42
N SER A 384 -17.06 16.33 -4.15
CA SER A 384 -16.47 15.03 -4.49
C SER A 384 -16.03 14.30 -3.22
N ARG A 385 -16.50 13.07 -3.02
CA ARG A 385 -16.09 12.21 -1.88
C ARG A 385 -14.62 11.82 -1.89
N LYS A 386 -13.94 12.03 -3.02
CA LYS A 386 -12.48 11.83 -3.16
C LYS A 386 -11.68 13.10 -2.87
N SER A 387 -12.35 14.23 -2.64
CA SER A 387 -11.68 15.48 -2.33
C SER A 387 -11.04 15.42 -0.94
N GLY A 388 -9.93 16.16 -0.79
CA GLY A 388 -9.30 16.35 0.51
C GLY A 388 -10.27 16.97 1.52
N LEU A 389 -11.06 17.96 1.08
CA LEU A 389 -12.06 18.64 1.93
C LEU A 389 -13.10 17.66 2.50
N PHE A 390 -13.68 16.80 1.66
CA PHE A 390 -14.63 15.78 2.13
C PHE A 390 -14.00 14.91 3.21
N THR A 391 -12.76 14.46 3.00
CA THR A 391 -12.06 13.60 3.97
C THR A 391 -11.77 14.35 5.28
N LYS A 392 -11.44 15.65 5.21
CA LYS A 392 -11.21 16.49 6.40
C LYS A 392 -12.47 16.61 7.24
N ILE A 393 -13.59 17.03 6.65
CA ILE A 393 -14.87 17.18 7.36
C ILE A 393 -15.31 15.83 7.92
N TRP A 394 -15.21 14.76 7.13
CA TRP A 394 -15.54 13.40 7.56
C TRP A 394 -14.77 12.98 8.82
N LEU A 395 -13.46 13.24 8.87
CA LEU A 395 -12.63 12.94 10.04
C LEU A 395 -12.94 13.85 11.22
N LEU A 396 -13.24 15.13 10.97
CA LEU A 396 -13.61 16.09 12.01
C LEU A 396 -14.89 15.67 12.74
N GLU A 397 -15.93 15.25 12.00
CA GLU A 397 -17.16 14.70 12.57
C GLU A 397 -16.86 13.46 13.42
N GLN A 398 -16.00 12.55 12.92
CA GLN A 398 -15.60 11.35 13.66
C GLN A 398 -14.89 11.70 14.98
N GLN A 399 -14.22 12.85 15.03
CA GLN A 399 -13.47 13.37 16.18
C GLN A 399 -14.31 14.28 17.09
N GLY A 400 -15.62 14.43 16.84
CA GLY A 400 -16.48 15.32 17.63
C GLY A 400 -16.03 16.78 17.58
N CYS A 401 -15.62 17.26 16.40
CA CYS A 401 -15.15 18.63 16.16
C CYS A 401 -13.93 19.04 16.97
N LYS A 402 -13.01 18.10 17.23
CA LYS A 402 -11.78 18.37 17.99
C LYS A 402 -10.54 17.96 17.22
N ASP A 403 -9.44 18.66 17.48
CA ASP A 403 -8.12 18.32 16.96
C ASP A 403 -7.68 16.93 17.43
N GLY A 404 -7.12 16.15 16.50
CA GLY A 404 -6.73 14.77 16.75
C GLY A 404 -5.67 14.56 17.82
N TYR A 405 -4.85 15.56 18.13
CA TYR A 405 -3.73 15.47 19.06
C TYR A 405 -3.80 16.47 20.22
N THR A 406 -4.42 17.63 20.04
CA THR A 406 -4.55 18.62 21.12
C THR A 406 -5.90 18.53 21.84
N GLY A 407 -6.92 17.99 21.18
CA GLY A 407 -8.30 17.95 21.68
C GLY A 407 -8.99 19.32 21.71
N GLU A 408 -8.36 20.36 21.18
CA GLU A 408 -8.95 21.69 21.01
C GLU A 408 -10.10 21.64 20.01
N TYR A 409 -11.12 22.48 20.22
CA TYR A 409 -12.21 22.60 19.26
C TYR A 409 -11.70 23.09 17.90
N ILE A 410 -12.25 22.52 16.83
CA ILE A 410 -12.02 22.93 15.45
C ILE A 410 -13.38 23.26 14.86
N ASP A 411 -13.52 24.49 14.38
CA ASP A 411 -14.74 24.96 13.75
C ASP A 411 -14.86 24.42 12.31
N LYS A 412 -16.06 23.96 11.92
CA LYS A 412 -16.24 23.29 10.62
C LYS A 412 -16.15 24.30 9.49
N GLU A 413 -16.73 25.48 9.71
CA GLU A 413 -16.73 26.63 8.83
C GLU A 413 -15.29 27.05 8.49
N ASP A 414 -14.39 27.04 9.49
CA ASP A 414 -12.96 27.30 9.29
C ASP A 414 -12.28 26.24 8.42
N VAL A 415 -12.63 24.96 8.56
CA VAL A 415 -12.07 23.89 7.70
C VAL A 415 -12.52 24.06 6.24
N ILE A 416 -13.74 24.54 6.02
CA ILE A 416 -14.32 24.75 4.69
C ILE A 416 -13.70 25.98 4.02
N ALA A 417 -13.64 27.10 4.74
CA ALA A 417 -13.08 28.35 4.23
C ALA A 417 -11.55 28.27 4.08
N ASN A 418 -10.87 27.61 5.03
CA ASN A 418 -9.42 27.58 5.12
C ASN A 418 -8.88 26.14 5.22
N PRO A 419 -9.14 25.27 4.22
CA PRO A 419 -8.73 23.86 4.29
C PRO A 419 -7.22 23.70 4.41
N GLY A 420 -6.41 24.66 3.96
CA GLY A 420 -4.95 24.63 4.07
C GLY A 420 -4.41 24.69 5.51
N TRP A 421 -5.22 25.09 6.49
CA TRP A 421 -4.81 25.18 7.90
C TRP A 421 -4.88 23.85 8.64
N TYR A 422 -5.45 22.83 8.01
CA TYR A 422 -5.70 21.52 8.60
C TYR A 422 -5.12 20.43 7.72
N ASP A 423 -4.45 19.46 8.31
CA ASP A 423 -3.85 18.33 7.61
C ASP A 423 -4.51 17.01 8.02
N ILE A 424 -4.56 16.08 7.07
CA ILE A 424 -4.87 14.68 7.35
C ILE A 424 -3.54 14.00 7.65
N ASP A 425 -3.24 13.79 8.92
CA ASP A 425 -2.00 13.15 9.36
C ASP A 425 -2.14 11.61 9.37
N HIS A 426 -1.02 10.92 9.13
CA HIS A 426 -0.89 9.49 9.37
C HIS A 426 -0.49 9.25 10.83
N ILE A 427 -1.38 8.62 11.60
CA ILE A 427 -1.20 8.36 13.03
C ILE A 427 0.14 7.66 13.27
N ILE A 428 0.32 6.49 12.64
CA ILE A 428 1.61 5.85 12.46
C ILE A 428 2.19 6.34 11.12
N PRO A 429 3.35 6.99 11.11
CA PRO A 429 3.93 7.58 9.90
C PRO A 429 3.91 6.63 8.71
N TYR A 430 3.46 7.12 7.54
CA TYR A 430 3.31 6.31 6.34
C TYR A 430 4.65 5.68 5.88
N SER A 431 5.77 6.36 6.12
CA SER A 431 7.13 5.87 5.87
C SER A 431 7.47 4.57 6.61
N ILE A 432 6.73 4.26 7.68
CA ILE A 432 6.90 3.09 8.53
C ILE A 432 5.78 2.07 8.26
N SER A 433 4.53 2.51 8.36
CA SER A 433 3.38 1.61 8.33
C SER A 433 3.00 1.16 6.92
N PHE A 434 3.28 2.00 5.90
CA PHE A 434 2.73 1.89 4.55
C PHE A 434 1.20 1.77 4.53
N ASP A 435 0.52 2.18 5.60
CA ASP A 435 -0.93 2.09 5.75
C ASP A 435 -1.56 3.44 5.44
N ASN A 436 -2.20 3.53 4.28
CA ASN A 436 -2.95 4.72 3.83
C ASN A 436 -4.46 4.61 4.09
N SER A 437 -4.89 3.61 4.87
CA SER A 437 -6.28 3.42 5.25
C SER A 437 -6.81 4.58 6.08
N ARG A 438 -8.13 4.72 6.14
CA ARG A 438 -8.80 5.72 6.97
C ARG A 438 -8.54 5.47 8.47
N SER A 439 -8.26 4.23 8.87
CA SER A 439 -7.94 3.85 10.25
C SER A 439 -6.59 4.40 10.70
N ASN A 440 -5.65 4.63 9.79
CA ASN A 440 -4.37 5.28 10.09
C ASN A 440 -4.40 6.81 9.85
N LYS A 441 -5.57 7.43 9.66
CA LYS A 441 -5.71 8.86 9.36
C LYS A 441 -6.46 9.62 10.45
N ILE A 442 -5.99 10.82 10.76
CA ILE A 442 -6.66 11.73 11.71
C ILE A 442 -6.55 13.17 11.21
N LEU A 443 -7.54 14.01 11.50
CA LEU A 443 -7.48 15.44 11.21
C LEU A 443 -6.83 16.18 12.37
N THR A 444 -5.87 17.04 12.06
CA THR A 444 -5.23 17.94 13.03
C THR A 444 -4.87 19.26 12.35
N LYS A 445 -4.60 20.30 13.13
CA LYS A 445 -4.05 21.57 12.64
C LYS A 445 -2.70 21.29 11.95
N GLN A 446 -2.43 21.98 10.85
CA GLN A 446 -1.20 21.86 10.07
C GLN A 446 0.06 22.03 10.94
N GLN A 447 0.03 22.99 11.88
CA GLN A 447 1.15 23.24 12.79
C GLN A 447 1.42 22.06 13.73
N THR A 448 0.36 21.43 14.23
CA THR A 448 0.45 20.23 15.08
C THR A 448 1.05 19.07 14.30
N ASN A 449 0.57 18.83 13.07
CA ASN A 449 1.12 17.83 12.17
C ASN A 449 2.62 18.05 11.89
N GLN A 450 3.00 19.29 11.53
CA GLN A 450 4.39 19.67 11.30
C GLN A 450 5.28 19.49 12.55
N SER A 451 4.72 19.61 13.75
CA SER A 451 5.44 19.40 15.01
C SER A 451 5.61 17.92 15.33
N LYS A 452 4.62 17.08 14.99
CA LYS A 452 4.67 15.61 15.20
C LYS A 452 5.72 14.92 14.32
N LEU A 453 5.93 15.38 13.08
CA LEU A 453 6.89 14.79 12.14
C LEU A 453 6.67 13.26 11.97
N ASN A 454 7.76 12.47 11.90
CA ASN A 454 7.72 11.01 11.78
C ASN A 454 7.61 10.30 13.16
N GLN A 455 6.93 10.90 14.14
CA GLN A 455 6.70 10.29 15.45
C GLN A 455 5.30 9.69 15.54
N THR A 456 5.11 8.71 16.43
CA THR A 456 3.78 8.29 16.87
C THR A 456 3.19 9.26 17.90
N PRO A 457 1.87 9.21 18.17
CA PRO A 457 1.29 10.04 19.22
C PRO A 457 1.93 9.82 20.59
N TYR A 458 2.33 8.58 20.91
CA TYR A 458 3.03 8.27 22.17
C TYR A 458 4.43 8.90 22.28
N GLN A 459 5.12 9.04 21.14
CA GLN A 459 6.44 9.69 21.09
C GLN A 459 6.32 11.22 21.09
N PHE A 460 5.28 11.74 20.46
CA PHE A 460 5.04 13.17 20.28
C PHE A 460 4.47 13.85 21.54
N LEU A 461 3.45 13.25 22.17
CA LEU A 461 2.76 13.83 23.31
C LEU A 461 3.53 13.61 24.63
N SER A 462 3.38 14.53 25.58
CA SER A 462 3.76 14.27 26.97
C SER A 462 2.90 13.16 27.58
N SER A 463 3.35 12.57 28.69
CA SER A 463 2.59 11.50 29.35
C SER A 463 1.18 11.98 29.76
N VAL A 464 1.08 13.22 30.26
CA VAL A 464 -0.18 13.84 30.68
C VAL A 464 -1.11 14.10 29.48
N GLU A 465 -0.59 14.70 28.41
CA GLU A 465 -1.37 14.93 27.18
C GLU A 465 -1.81 13.60 26.55
N PHE A 466 -0.94 12.60 26.51
CA PHE A 466 -1.25 11.28 25.97
C PHE A 466 -2.37 10.59 26.74
N GLU A 467 -2.36 10.65 28.08
CA GLU A 467 -3.43 10.07 28.90
C GLU A 467 -4.75 10.80 28.71
N LYS A 468 -4.73 12.14 28.69
CA LYS A 468 -5.91 12.97 28.37
C LYS A 468 -6.49 12.59 27.01
N MET A 469 -5.65 12.53 25.97
CA MET A 469 -6.07 12.21 24.62
C MET A 469 -6.50 10.75 24.49
N SER A 470 -5.90 9.81 25.21
CA SER A 470 -6.31 8.40 25.20
C SER A 470 -7.75 8.21 25.69
N LYS A 471 -8.22 9.04 26.62
CA LYS A 471 -9.63 9.03 27.04
C LYS A 471 -10.55 9.53 25.93
N LEU A 472 -10.22 10.67 25.31
CA LEU A 472 -10.97 11.22 24.18
C LEU A 472 -11.00 10.28 22.97
N TRP A 473 -9.86 9.68 22.60
CA TRP A 473 -9.80 8.69 21.52
C TRP A 473 -10.65 7.46 21.82
N SER A 474 -10.72 7.03 23.08
CA SER A 474 -11.61 5.93 23.48
C SER A 474 -13.07 6.30 23.24
N GLU A 475 -13.49 7.51 23.63
CA GLU A 475 -14.84 8.01 23.37
C GLU A 475 -15.14 8.09 21.87
N TRP A 476 -14.18 8.51 21.04
CA TRP A 476 -14.37 8.66 19.60
C TRP A 476 -14.41 7.32 18.87
N TYR A 477 -13.65 6.32 19.30
CA TYR A 477 -13.34 5.15 18.47
C TYR A 477 -13.68 3.79 19.08
N ILE A 478 -14.08 3.71 20.35
CA ILE A 478 -14.51 2.47 21.00
C ILE A 478 -16.03 2.50 21.26
N PRO A 479 -16.79 1.47 20.86
CA PRO A 479 -18.20 1.34 21.24
C PRO A 479 -18.37 1.13 22.76
N PHE A 480 -19.38 1.74 23.36
CA PHE A 480 -19.74 1.54 24.77
C PHE A 480 -21.15 0.94 24.93
N LYS A 481 -21.44 0.38 26.11
CA LYS A 481 -22.72 -0.26 26.42
C LYS A 481 -23.85 0.78 26.43
N GLY A 482 -24.92 0.53 25.67
CA GLY A 482 -26.03 1.48 25.51
C GLY A 482 -25.92 2.40 24.29
N MET A 483 -24.80 2.36 23.55
CA MET A 483 -24.69 3.04 22.26
C MET A 483 -25.61 2.40 21.22
N GLU A 484 -26.32 3.24 20.46
CA GLU A 484 -27.05 2.81 19.27
C GLU A 484 -26.13 2.02 18.33
N LYS A 485 -26.60 0.84 17.92
CA LYS A 485 -25.82 -0.08 17.07
C LYS A 485 -25.31 0.58 15.79
N GLU A 486 -26.07 1.53 15.24
CA GLU A 486 -25.73 2.26 14.01
C GLU A 486 -24.59 3.27 14.23
N LYS A 487 -24.62 4.03 15.32
CA LYS A 487 -23.50 4.94 15.72
C LYS A 487 -22.20 4.17 15.97
N SER A 488 -22.28 2.89 16.35
CA SER A 488 -21.10 2.04 16.51
C SER A 488 -20.31 1.82 15.21
N PHE A 489 -20.92 2.05 14.02
CA PHE A 489 -20.24 1.88 12.74
C PHE A 489 -19.17 2.93 12.44
N LEU A 490 -19.25 4.12 13.07
CA LEU A 490 -18.21 5.16 13.01
C LEU A 490 -17.03 4.85 13.92
N LYS A 491 -17.20 3.94 14.89
CA LYS A 491 -16.14 3.53 15.80
C LYS A 491 -15.12 2.69 15.05
N ASP A 492 -13.85 2.95 15.32
CA ASP A 492 -12.72 2.36 14.61
C ASP A 492 -11.68 1.88 15.63
N LYS A 493 -11.86 0.65 16.09
CA LYS A 493 -10.97 0.04 17.09
C LYS A 493 -9.52 0.01 16.60
N GLN A 494 -9.28 -0.20 15.31
CA GLN A 494 -7.93 -0.23 14.76
C GLN A 494 -7.27 1.15 14.85
N LYS A 495 -8.02 2.22 14.54
CA LYS A 495 -7.56 3.60 14.74
C LYS A 495 -7.20 3.87 16.19
N PHE A 496 -8.03 3.43 17.14
CA PHE A 496 -7.73 3.54 18.57
C PHE A 496 -6.43 2.81 18.95
N GLU A 497 -6.25 1.58 18.48
CA GLU A 497 -5.02 0.81 18.70
C GLU A 497 -3.78 1.51 18.13
N PHE A 498 -3.89 2.17 16.98
CA PHE A 498 -2.79 2.96 16.42
C PHE A 498 -2.48 4.21 17.24
N LEU A 499 -3.50 4.96 17.66
CA LEU A 499 -3.34 6.16 18.48
C LEU A 499 -2.72 5.86 19.85
N THR A 500 -3.09 4.73 20.45
CA THR A 500 -2.65 4.32 21.79
C THR A 500 -1.43 3.41 21.79
N SER A 501 -0.87 3.11 20.62
CA SER A 501 0.30 2.22 20.52
C SER A 501 1.52 2.83 21.20
N LYS A 502 2.05 2.11 22.20
CA LYS A 502 3.31 2.42 22.89
C LYS A 502 4.52 1.75 22.24
N LEU A 503 4.32 1.05 21.13
CA LEU A 503 5.40 0.36 20.42
C LEU A 503 6.36 1.38 19.78
N ASP A 504 7.66 1.08 19.85
CA ASP A 504 8.66 1.83 19.10
C ASP A 504 8.76 1.28 17.68
N PHE A 505 8.32 2.09 16.72
CA PHE A 505 8.29 1.73 15.32
C PHE A 505 9.61 1.99 14.58
N SER A 506 10.62 2.53 15.27
CA SER A 506 11.99 2.51 14.76
C SER A 506 12.60 1.10 14.76
N ASP A 507 12.01 0.16 15.53
CA ASP A 507 12.38 -1.25 15.55
C ASP A 507 11.93 -1.97 14.25
N PRO A 508 12.86 -2.53 13.45
CA PRO A 508 12.54 -3.29 12.24
C PRO A 508 11.56 -4.46 12.45
N GLU A 509 11.49 -5.06 13.63
CA GLU A 509 10.58 -6.19 13.91
C GLU A 509 9.12 -5.74 14.03
N ASN A 510 8.89 -4.60 14.67
CA ASN A 510 7.56 -3.98 14.76
C ASN A 510 7.05 -3.53 13.38
N GLN A 511 7.96 -3.10 12.48
CA GLN A 511 7.65 -2.75 11.09
C GLN A 511 7.18 -3.96 10.27
N LEU A 512 7.81 -5.13 10.43
CA LEU A 512 7.42 -6.37 9.75
C LEU A 512 5.99 -6.82 10.11
N GLY A 513 5.59 -6.64 11.38
CA GLY A 513 4.24 -6.95 11.86
C GLY A 513 3.14 -6.08 11.24
N PHE A 514 3.45 -4.85 10.82
CA PHE A 514 2.53 -3.97 10.08
C PHE A 514 2.49 -4.33 8.59
N LEU A 515 3.65 -4.54 7.97
CA LEU A 515 3.75 -4.95 6.56
C LEU A 515 2.98 -6.25 6.26
N GLN A 516 3.03 -7.23 7.16
CA GLN A 516 2.27 -8.47 7.02
C GLN A 516 0.75 -8.27 7.07
N ARG A 517 0.24 -7.29 7.84
CA ARG A 517 -1.20 -6.98 7.85
C ARG A 517 -1.65 -6.40 6.51
N ASN A 518 -0.80 -5.60 5.86
CA ASN A 518 -1.07 -5.02 4.54
C ASN A 518 -0.95 -6.08 3.41
N LEU A 519 -0.07 -7.07 3.55
CA LEU A 519 0.10 -8.20 2.60
C LEU A 519 -1.13 -9.12 2.54
N VAL A 520 -1.84 -9.28 3.67
CA VAL A 520 -3.07 -10.09 3.77
C VAL A 520 -4.22 -9.50 2.94
N ASP A 521 -4.16 -8.20 2.60
CA ASP A 521 -5.23 -7.47 1.92
C ASP A 521 -5.15 -7.54 0.37
N THR A 522 -4.51 -8.58 -0.18
CA THR A 522 -4.27 -8.72 -1.63
C THR A 522 -5.12 -9.79 -2.30
N ARG A 523 -6.42 -9.80 -1.99
CA ARG A 523 -7.40 -10.75 -2.57
C ARG A 523 -7.41 -10.76 -4.10
N TYR A 524 -7.09 -9.63 -4.73
CA TYR A 524 -6.93 -9.55 -6.18
C TYR A 524 -5.76 -10.41 -6.64
N THR A 525 -4.59 -10.20 -6.05
CA THR A 525 -3.37 -10.96 -6.34
C THR A 525 -3.52 -12.46 -6.11
N THR A 526 -4.20 -12.88 -5.04
CA THR A 526 -4.47 -14.30 -4.80
C THR A 526 -5.36 -14.91 -5.88
N ARG A 527 -6.34 -14.16 -6.41
CA ARG A 527 -7.18 -14.61 -7.53
C ARG A 527 -6.38 -14.77 -8.82
N GLU A 528 -5.49 -13.83 -9.12
CA GLU A 528 -4.62 -13.95 -10.30
C GLU A 528 -3.66 -15.14 -10.17
N LEU A 529 -3.12 -15.41 -8.97
CA LEU A 529 -2.33 -16.61 -8.69
C LEU A 529 -3.14 -17.90 -8.94
N ILE A 530 -4.35 -17.99 -8.39
CA ILE A 530 -5.24 -19.15 -8.57
C ILE A 530 -5.56 -19.37 -10.05
N LYS A 531 -5.84 -18.28 -10.78
CA LYS A 531 -6.08 -18.32 -12.23
C LYS A 531 -4.86 -18.89 -12.95
N HIS A 532 -3.68 -18.34 -12.70
CA HIS A 532 -2.45 -18.80 -13.32
C HIS A 532 -2.13 -20.27 -13.01
N LEU A 533 -2.29 -20.71 -11.76
CA LEU A 533 -2.13 -22.11 -11.39
C LEU A 533 -3.14 -23.03 -12.08
N SER A 534 -4.39 -22.56 -12.24
CA SER A 534 -5.43 -23.31 -12.96
C SER A 534 -5.11 -23.40 -14.45
N ASP A 535 -4.52 -22.36 -15.02
CA ASP A 535 -4.08 -22.34 -16.42
C ASP A 535 -2.91 -23.30 -16.64
N ILE A 536 -1.95 -23.39 -15.71
CA ILE A 536 -0.87 -24.41 -15.74
C ILE A 536 -1.49 -25.81 -15.74
N SER A 537 -2.37 -26.11 -14.77
CA SER A 537 -2.97 -27.44 -14.63
C SER A 537 -3.82 -27.87 -15.84
N LYS A 538 -4.45 -26.93 -16.56
CA LYS A 538 -5.38 -27.24 -17.66
C LYS A 538 -4.72 -27.26 -19.04
N ASN A 539 -3.66 -26.48 -19.22
CA ASN A 539 -3.07 -26.23 -20.53
C ASN A 539 -1.65 -26.81 -20.66
N ASN A 540 -1.15 -27.52 -19.65
CA ASN A 540 0.17 -28.14 -19.65
C ASN A 540 0.09 -29.60 -19.22
N ASP A 541 0.20 -30.52 -20.19
CA ASP A 541 0.04 -31.96 -19.99
C ASP A 541 1.05 -32.56 -19.00
N LYS A 542 2.16 -31.85 -18.72
CA LYS A 542 3.15 -32.25 -17.71
C LYS A 542 2.61 -32.20 -16.28
N TYR A 543 1.58 -31.41 -16.01
CA TYR A 543 1.11 -31.14 -14.66
C TYR A 543 -0.38 -31.46 -14.50
N ASN A 544 -0.68 -32.48 -13.70
CA ASN A 544 -2.06 -32.88 -13.39
C ASN A 544 -2.36 -32.67 -11.90
N PHE A 545 -2.78 -31.47 -11.52
CA PHE A 545 -3.10 -31.12 -10.13
C PHE A 545 -4.36 -30.26 -10.03
N LYS A 546 -5.10 -30.35 -8.92
CA LYS A 546 -6.26 -29.46 -8.67
C LYS A 546 -5.84 -28.24 -7.86
N VAL A 547 -6.28 -27.06 -8.26
CA VAL A 547 -6.13 -25.84 -7.46
C VAL A 547 -7.30 -25.71 -6.48
N LYS A 548 -7.01 -25.79 -5.18
CA LYS A 548 -7.99 -25.63 -4.10
C LYS A 548 -7.69 -24.38 -3.28
N THR A 549 -8.71 -23.87 -2.58
CA THR A 549 -8.57 -22.68 -1.72
C THR A 549 -9.11 -22.94 -0.33
N ILE A 550 -8.47 -22.38 0.69
CA ILE A 550 -8.91 -22.53 2.09
C ILE A 550 -9.08 -21.17 2.76
N ASN A 551 -9.97 -21.08 3.76
CA ASN A 551 -10.16 -19.86 4.55
C ASN A 551 -9.18 -19.82 5.73
N GLY A 552 -8.43 -18.73 5.92
CA GLY A 552 -7.48 -18.59 7.04
C GLY A 552 -8.10 -18.72 8.45
N LYS A 553 -9.42 -18.52 8.60
CA LYS A 553 -10.14 -18.82 9.86
C LYS A 553 -10.12 -20.32 10.20
N MET A 554 -10.13 -21.19 9.18
CA MET A 554 -10.07 -22.64 9.34
C MET A 554 -8.67 -23.06 9.81
N THR A 555 -7.62 -22.57 9.15
CA THR A 555 -6.23 -22.77 9.59
C THR A 555 -6.02 -22.31 11.03
N SER A 556 -6.60 -21.16 11.40
CA SER A 556 -6.53 -20.61 12.75
C SER A 556 -7.31 -21.42 13.79
N TYR A 557 -8.43 -22.05 13.40
CA TYR A 557 -9.18 -22.95 14.28
C TYR A 557 -8.39 -24.22 14.58
N VAL A 558 -7.88 -24.89 13.54
CA VAL A 558 -7.10 -26.13 13.68
C VAL A 558 -5.85 -25.89 14.53
N ARG A 559 -5.08 -24.84 14.23
CA ARG A 559 -3.91 -24.46 15.03
C ARG A 559 -4.25 -24.26 16.50
N ARG A 560 -5.34 -23.54 16.80
CA ARG A 560 -5.77 -23.34 18.20
C ARG A 560 -6.10 -24.66 18.87
N LYS A 561 -6.77 -25.60 18.19
CA LYS A 561 -7.09 -26.91 18.77
C LYS A 561 -5.81 -27.66 19.17
N ILE A 562 -4.84 -27.73 18.25
CA ILE A 562 -3.51 -28.35 18.48
C ILE A 562 -2.83 -27.70 19.68
N GLU A 563 -2.72 -26.37 19.70
CA GLU A 563 -2.02 -25.60 20.74
C GLU A 563 -2.69 -25.64 22.12
N THR A 564 -4.00 -25.91 22.18
CA THR A 564 -4.74 -26.00 23.45
C THR A 564 -4.85 -27.41 24.02
N ASN A 565 -4.47 -28.44 23.27
CA ASN A 565 -4.47 -29.81 23.78
C ASN A 565 -3.17 -30.09 24.53
N ARG A 566 -3.25 -30.71 25.72
CA ARG A 566 -2.08 -31.03 26.55
C ARG A 566 -1.21 -32.16 25.99
N THR A 567 -1.75 -33.02 25.13
CA THR A 567 -1.12 -34.28 24.69
C THR A 567 -0.26 -34.10 23.45
N TYR A 568 -0.68 -33.26 22.52
CA TYR A 568 -0.01 -33.04 21.23
C TYR A 568 0.21 -31.54 20.98
N ARG A 569 0.45 -30.79 22.06
CA ARG A 569 0.88 -29.40 21.97
C ARG A 569 2.19 -29.34 21.20
N LEU A 570 2.36 -28.33 20.35
CA LEU A 570 3.55 -28.23 19.51
C LEU A 570 4.79 -27.94 20.36
N GLU A 571 5.76 -28.85 20.31
CA GLU A 571 7.03 -28.76 21.02
C GLU A 571 8.08 -28.15 20.11
N ARG A 572 8.35 -26.86 20.33
CA ARG A 572 9.35 -26.10 19.54
C ARG A 572 10.74 -26.23 20.15
N PRO A 573 11.82 -26.04 19.36
CA PRO A 573 13.20 -26.14 19.85
C PRO A 573 13.45 -25.34 21.12
N SER A 574 14.24 -25.91 22.04
CA SER A 574 14.47 -25.37 23.40
C SER A 574 15.14 -24.00 23.44
N ASN A 575 15.84 -23.62 22.36
CA ASN A 575 16.48 -22.31 22.19
C ASN A 575 15.51 -21.18 21.78
N ILE A 576 14.24 -21.50 21.49
CA ILE A 576 13.19 -20.53 21.20
C ILE A 576 12.43 -20.21 22.49
N PRO A 577 12.23 -18.92 22.85
CA PRO A 577 11.40 -18.56 23.97
C PRO A 577 10.01 -19.14 23.74
N GLN A 578 9.58 -19.95 24.70
CA GLN A 578 8.22 -20.47 24.79
C GLN A 578 7.30 -19.31 25.20
N GLU A 579 7.19 -18.26 24.38
CA GLU A 579 6.10 -17.31 24.53
C GLU A 579 4.80 -18.12 24.40
N GLN A 580 4.01 -18.12 25.47
CA GLN A 580 2.78 -18.90 25.53
C GLN A 580 1.87 -18.42 24.39
N PHE A 581 1.52 -19.33 23.47
CA PHE A 581 0.38 -19.16 22.60
C PHE A 581 -0.78 -18.63 23.45
N ASP A 582 -1.26 -17.42 23.16
CA ASP A 582 -2.39 -16.85 23.88
C ASP A 582 -3.67 -17.57 23.39
N PRO A 583 -4.30 -18.45 24.20
CA PRO A 583 -5.44 -19.24 23.76
C PRO A 583 -6.68 -18.38 23.49
N LYS A 584 -6.75 -17.18 24.10
CA LYS A 584 -7.86 -16.24 23.97
C LYS A 584 -7.75 -15.42 22.68
N THR A 585 -6.54 -15.05 22.27
CA THR A 585 -6.32 -14.23 21.05
C THR A 585 -5.83 -15.02 19.83
N GLY A 586 -5.34 -16.25 20.02
CA GLY A 586 -4.76 -17.09 18.97
C GLY A 586 -3.48 -16.52 18.36
N LYS A 587 -2.78 -15.62 19.07
CA LYS A 587 -1.56 -14.96 18.58
C LYS A 587 -0.41 -15.96 18.50
N LYS A 588 0.20 -16.03 17.30
CA LYS A 588 1.33 -16.90 16.97
C LYS A 588 2.62 -16.40 17.62
N ASN A 589 3.52 -17.30 17.98
CA ASN A 589 4.91 -16.96 18.26
C ASN A 589 5.59 -16.54 16.94
N ARG A 590 5.90 -15.25 16.82
CA ARG A 590 6.50 -14.68 15.59
C ARG A 590 8.02 -14.73 15.60
N ILE A 591 8.61 -15.16 16.72
CA ILE A 591 10.05 -15.21 16.90
C ILE A 591 10.65 -16.37 16.11
N TRP A 592 10.03 -17.55 16.16
CA TRP A 592 10.49 -18.71 15.41
C TRP A 592 9.90 -18.76 14.01
N HIS A 593 10.70 -18.99 12.97
CA HIS A 593 10.25 -18.92 11.58
C HIS A 593 9.52 -20.18 11.09
N GLY A 594 9.64 -21.31 11.80
CA GLY A 594 9.03 -22.58 11.41
C GLY A 594 7.50 -22.60 11.45
N HIS A 595 6.87 -21.63 12.12
CA HIS A 595 5.40 -21.49 12.12
C HIS A 595 4.81 -21.33 10.70
N HIS A 596 5.60 -20.91 9.71
CA HIS A 596 5.17 -20.89 8.31
C HIS A 596 5.03 -22.30 7.72
N ALA A 597 5.93 -23.22 8.07
CA ALA A 597 5.87 -24.61 7.66
C ALA A 597 4.74 -25.37 8.41
N GLU A 598 4.58 -25.12 9.72
CA GLU A 598 3.44 -25.60 10.51
C GLU A 598 2.11 -25.25 9.82
N ASP A 599 1.96 -23.98 9.41
CA ASP A 599 0.76 -23.48 8.75
C ASP A 599 0.50 -24.16 7.40
N ALA A 600 1.55 -24.33 6.58
CA ALA A 600 1.45 -25.00 5.30
C ALA A 600 1.03 -26.47 5.46
N TYR A 601 1.57 -27.18 6.46
CA TYR A 601 1.17 -28.53 6.78
C TYR A 601 -0.28 -28.61 7.26
N ILE A 602 -0.70 -27.73 8.17
CA ILE A 602 -2.10 -27.64 8.64
C ILE A 602 -3.06 -27.44 7.46
N VAL A 603 -2.70 -26.59 6.49
CA VAL A 603 -3.49 -26.39 5.27
C VAL A 603 -3.63 -27.69 4.47
N THR A 604 -2.58 -28.51 4.38
CA THR A 604 -2.62 -29.79 3.67
C THR A 604 -3.50 -30.82 4.38
N VAL A 605 -3.44 -30.90 5.72
CA VAL A 605 -4.30 -31.76 6.54
C VAL A 605 -5.78 -31.41 6.33
N ILE A 606 -6.10 -30.11 6.38
CA ILE A 606 -7.47 -29.66 6.15
C ILE A 606 -7.92 -29.98 4.72
N ASN A 607 -7.04 -29.87 3.73
CA ASN A 607 -7.39 -30.23 2.36
C ASN A 607 -7.66 -31.72 2.18
N LYS A 608 -6.77 -32.58 2.72
CA LYS A 608 -6.84 -34.04 2.62
C LYS A 608 -8.11 -34.60 3.25
N HIS A 609 -8.51 -34.10 4.41
CA HIS A 609 -9.63 -34.66 5.18
C HIS A 609 -10.95 -33.88 5.04
N TYR A 610 -10.94 -32.67 4.46
CA TYR A 610 -12.11 -31.78 4.50
C TYR A 610 -12.38 -30.99 3.22
N GLY A 611 -11.48 -31.00 2.22
CA GLY A 611 -11.48 -30.07 1.09
C GLY A 611 -12.82 -29.81 0.36
N ASP A 612 -13.80 -30.72 0.47
CA ASP A 612 -15.11 -30.65 -0.18
C ASP A 612 -16.34 -30.77 0.79
N SER A 613 -16.18 -30.81 2.12
CA SER A 613 -17.31 -31.00 3.09
C SER A 613 -18.07 -29.70 3.44
N LYS A 614 -19.29 -29.54 2.90
CA LYS A 614 -20.19 -28.40 3.15
C LYS A 614 -20.71 -28.32 4.60
N ALA A 615 -20.82 -29.45 5.30
CA ALA A 615 -21.36 -29.51 6.66
C ALA A 615 -20.38 -28.90 7.69
N VAL A 616 -19.11 -29.29 7.62
CA VAL A 616 -18.06 -28.77 8.51
C VAL A 616 -17.78 -27.28 8.20
N GLU A 617 -17.85 -26.86 6.93
CA GLU A 617 -17.76 -25.43 6.53
C GLU A 617 -18.87 -24.60 7.19
N LYS A 618 -20.11 -25.11 7.17
CA LYS A 618 -21.29 -24.47 7.75
C LYS A 618 -21.19 -24.36 9.28
N ILE A 619 -20.71 -25.41 9.95
CA ILE A 619 -20.49 -25.41 11.40
C ILE A 619 -19.38 -24.41 11.80
N LEU A 620 -18.27 -24.36 11.06
CA LEU A 620 -17.14 -23.43 11.32
C LEU A 620 -17.44 -21.97 11.03
N SER A 621 -18.19 -21.71 9.97
CA SER A 621 -18.59 -20.35 9.58
C SER A 621 -19.68 -19.77 10.48
N GLN A 622 -20.35 -20.59 11.29
CA GLN A 622 -21.45 -20.20 12.18
C GLN A 622 -21.22 -20.64 13.64
N PRO A 623 -20.38 -19.91 14.42
CA PRO A 623 -20.08 -20.26 15.82
C PRO A 623 -21.32 -20.38 16.73
N ALA A 624 -22.41 -19.66 16.40
CA ALA A 624 -23.67 -19.71 17.13
C ALA A 624 -24.41 -21.05 16.98
N LEU A 625 -24.19 -21.79 15.89
CA LEU A 625 -24.73 -23.13 15.74
C LEU A 625 -23.99 -24.15 16.62
N ARG A 626 -22.74 -23.87 17.03
CA ARG A 626 -21.88 -24.84 17.74
C ARG A 626 -22.20 -24.98 19.22
N PHE A 627 -22.53 -23.89 19.90
CA PHE A 627 -22.62 -23.88 21.36
C PHE A 627 -23.83 -23.09 21.87
N GLU A 628 -24.62 -23.69 22.74
CA GLU A 628 -25.53 -23.02 23.65
C GLU A 628 -24.72 -22.55 24.88
N LYS A 629 -24.90 -21.29 25.27
CA LYS A 629 -24.35 -20.77 26.53
C LYS A 629 -25.22 -21.27 27.67
N ILE A 630 -24.63 -22.03 28.59
CA ILE A 630 -25.30 -22.43 29.84
C ILE A 630 -25.05 -21.36 30.91
N ASN A 631 -23.83 -20.82 30.99
CA ASN A 631 -23.42 -19.75 31.90
C ASN A 631 -22.09 -19.12 31.43
N SER A 632 -21.48 -18.23 32.22
CA SER A 632 -20.30 -17.44 31.85
C SER A 632 -19.04 -18.28 31.57
N SER A 633 -18.95 -19.50 32.12
CA SER A 633 -17.77 -20.37 32.09
C SER A 633 -17.97 -21.71 31.38
N SER A 634 -19.20 -22.10 31.00
CA SER A 634 -19.44 -23.38 30.31
C SER A 634 -20.27 -23.24 29.02
N LYS A 635 -19.93 -24.08 28.03
CA LYS A 635 -20.58 -24.16 26.72
C LYS A 635 -20.95 -25.61 26.44
N LYS A 636 -22.18 -25.87 26.00
CA LYS A 636 -22.63 -27.20 25.56
C LYS A 636 -23.04 -27.12 24.10
N TYR A 637 -22.84 -28.21 23.35
CA TYR A 637 -23.29 -28.25 21.96
C TYR A 637 -24.80 -28.05 21.86
N THR A 638 -25.25 -27.20 20.94
CA THR A 638 -26.69 -27.00 20.67
C THR A 638 -27.35 -28.30 20.25
N LYS A 639 -28.67 -28.43 20.43
CA LYS A 639 -29.44 -29.61 19.98
C LYS A 639 -29.27 -29.86 18.47
N GLN A 640 -29.17 -28.78 17.68
CA GLN A 640 -28.82 -28.84 16.25
C GLN A 640 -27.38 -29.29 16.02
N ALA A 641 -26.37 -28.78 16.74
CA ALA A 641 -24.99 -29.26 16.62
C ALA A 641 -24.85 -30.74 16.97
N LYS A 642 -25.53 -31.23 18.01
CA LYS A 642 -25.52 -32.66 18.36
C LYS A 642 -26.12 -33.56 17.29
N ALA A 643 -27.17 -33.10 16.60
CA ALA A 643 -27.76 -33.80 15.46
C ALA A 643 -26.95 -33.64 14.15
N PHE A 644 -26.09 -32.62 14.06
CA PHE A 644 -25.25 -32.29 12.90
C PHE A 644 -23.77 -32.75 13.03
N ILE A 645 -23.32 -33.24 14.19
CA ILE A 645 -22.01 -33.90 14.32
C ILE A 645 -22.13 -35.25 13.60
N THR A 646 -21.82 -35.23 12.32
CA THR A 646 -21.62 -36.43 11.51
C THR A 646 -20.37 -37.18 12.00
N SER A 647 -20.28 -38.48 11.71
CA SER A 647 -19.03 -39.26 11.84
C SER A 647 -17.83 -38.51 11.24
N GLU A 648 -18.05 -37.76 10.16
CA GLU A 648 -17.05 -36.92 9.49
C GLU A 648 -16.44 -35.83 10.39
N PHE A 649 -17.21 -35.18 11.27
CA PHE A 649 -16.64 -34.14 12.15
C PHE A 649 -15.77 -34.75 13.25
N ALA A 650 -16.16 -35.91 13.78
CA ALA A 650 -15.37 -36.65 14.76
C ALA A 650 -14.07 -37.20 14.12
N GLU A 651 -14.15 -37.70 12.89
CA GLU A 651 -12.98 -38.13 12.10
C GLU A 651 -12.06 -36.95 11.78
N PHE A 652 -12.63 -35.79 11.44
CA PHE A 652 -11.88 -34.55 11.28
C PHE A 652 -11.16 -34.15 12.57
N GLU A 653 -11.81 -34.22 13.73
CA GLU A 653 -11.16 -33.93 15.00
C GLU A 653 -10.00 -34.89 15.29
N LYS A 654 -10.14 -36.19 15.02
CA LYS A 654 -9.04 -37.16 15.12
C LYS A 654 -7.88 -36.83 14.19
N SER A 655 -8.17 -36.40 12.96
CA SER A 655 -7.13 -36.01 11.99
C SER A 655 -6.31 -34.79 12.46
N ILE A 656 -6.92 -33.86 13.21
CA ILE A 656 -6.21 -32.73 13.82
C ILE A 656 -5.24 -33.22 14.90
N ASP A 657 -5.63 -34.23 15.67
CA ASP A 657 -4.80 -34.78 16.76
C ASP A 657 -3.57 -35.45 16.17
N LEU A 658 -3.76 -36.28 15.14
CA LEU A 658 -2.68 -36.91 14.39
C LEU A 658 -1.75 -35.87 13.75
N ALA A 659 -2.31 -34.78 13.22
CA ALA A 659 -1.51 -33.70 12.65
C ALA A 659 -0.59 -33.03 13.70
N GLY A 660 -1.05 -32.87 14.94
CA GLY A 660 -0.22 -32.37 16.04
C GLY A 660 0.95 -33.31 16.35
N LEU A 661 0.70 -34.62 16.40
CA LEU A 661 1.72 -35.64 16.64
C LEU A 661 2.77 -35.68 15.54
N VAL A 662 2.35 -35.74 14.27
CA VAL A 662 3.26 -35.75 13.12
C VAL A 662 4.09 -34.47 13.04
N LEU A 663 3.48 -33.32 13.34
CA LEU A 663 4.24 -32.06 13.41
C LEU A 663 5.35 -32.13 14.44
N ASN A 664 5.08 -32.64 15.64
CA ASN A 664 6.08 -32.82 16.69
C ASN A 664 7.19 -33.79 16.27
N GLU A 665 6.84 -34.93 15.68
CA GLU A 665 7.82 -35.91 15.17
C GLU A 665 8.74 -35.29 14.10
N LYS A 666 8.19 -34.41 13.26
CA LYS A 666 8.88 -33.79 12.13
C LYS A 666 9.40 -32.37 12.41
N MET A 667 9.40 -31.92 13.67
CA MET A 667 9.85 -30.57 14.02
C MET A 667 11.31 -30.31 13.65
N GLU A 668 12.18 -31.30 13.87
CA GLU A 668 13.62 -31.18 13.59
C GLU A 668 13.95 -31.32 12.10
N ASP A 669 13.07 -31.98 11.32
CA ASP A 669 13.19 -32.14 9.86
C ASP A 669 12.87 -30.84 9.09
N MET A 670 12.42 -29.78 9.77
CA MET A 670 12.06 -28.52 9.12
C MET A 670 13.27 -27.83 8.49
N THR A 671 13.18 -27.55 7.20
CA THR A 671 14.21 -26.86 6.44
C THR A 671 13.92 -25.36 6.33
N PHE A 672 14.99 -24.56 6.16
CA PHE A 672 14.90 -23.10 6.12
C PHE A 672 15.75 -22.54 4.98
N SER A 673 15.21 -21.59 4.22
CA SER A 673 15.92 -20.89 3.16
C SER A 673 15.80 -19.37 3.31
N ARG A 674 16.80 -18.64 2.80
CA ARG A 674 16.82 -17.17 2.79
C ARG A 674 17.21 -16.66 1.42
N MET A 675 16.40 -15.75 0.89
CA MET A 675 16.70 -15.09 -0.38
C MET A 675 17.91 -14.14 -0.22
N LYS A 676 18.96 -14.35 -1.03
CA LYS A 676 20.09 -13.42 -1.18
C LYS A 676 19.63 -12.12 -1.86
N ILE A 677 20.09 -10.97 -1.36
CA ILE A 677 19.77 -9.65 -1.90
C ILE A 677 20.96 -9.11 -2.70
N THR A 678 20.80 -8.99 -4.01
CA THR A 678 21.86 -8.58 -4.96
C THR A 678 21.49 -7.30 -5.73
N LYS A 679 20.70 -6.41 -5.12
CA LYS A 679 20.21 -5.19 -5.78
C LYS A 679 21.38 -4.31 -6.20
N LYS A 680 21.44 -3.96 -7.49
CA LYS A 680 22.53 -3.17 -8.09
C LYS A 680 22.42 -1.66 -7.83
N ASN A 681 21.20 -1.15 -7.60
CA ASN A 681 20.95 0.26 -7.32
C ASN A 681 20.36 0.43 -5.92
N ILE A 682 21.24 0.69 -4.95
CA ILE A 682 20.89 0.90 -3.54
C ILE A 682 21.02 2.38 -3.18
N GLN A 683 20.40 2.79 -2.06
CA GLN A 683 20.79 4.03 -1.41
C GLN A 683 22.29 3.96 -1.11
N LEU A 684 23.05 4.99 -1.44
CA LEU A 684 24.51 4.98 -1.32
C LEU A 684 24.97 5.29 0.11
N PHE A 685 24.32 6.24 0.77
CA PHE A 685 24.61 6.73 2.12
C PHE A 685 23.41 7.51 2.65
N ASN A 686 23.46 7.95 3.91
CA ASN A 686 22.41 8.77 4.49
C ASN A 686 22.43 10.18 3.87
N GLU A 687 21.26 10.73 3.55
CA GLU A 687 21.12 12.04 2.86
C GLU A 687 21.49 13.23 3.75
N THR A 688 21.66 13.02 5.05
CA THR A 688 22.06 14.09 5.97
C THR A 688 23.49 14.52 5.68
N LEU A 689 23.64 15.79 5.28
CA LEU A 689 24.94 16.43 5.17
C LEU A 689 25.40 16.85 6.57
N TYR A 690 26.55 16.35 6.99
CA TYR A 690 27.14 16.69 8.28
C TYR A 690 28.25 17.72 8.10
N GLY A 691 28.33 18.64 9.06
CA GLY A 691 29.51 19.49 9.22
C GLY A 691 30.61 18.73 9.95
N GLY A 692 31.84 19.01 9.62
CA GLY A 692 33.04 18.49 10.26
C GLY A 692 34.07 19.58 10.49
N LYS A 693 34.95 19.35 11.45
CA LYS A 693 36.08 20.22 11.78
C LYS A 693 37.36 19.40 11.80
N ILE A 694 38.41 19.87 11.13
CA ILE A 694 39.75 19.30 11.23
C ILE A 694 40.43 19.88 12.48
N ILE A 695 40.90 18.99 13.34
CA ILE A 695 41.66 19.32 14.55
C ILE A 695 42.84 18.36 14.58
N ASP A 696 44.06 18.89 14.58
CA ASP A 696 45.31 18.11 14.58
C ASP A 696 45.37 17.05 13.46
N GLY A 697 44.94 17.44 12.24
CA GLY A 697 44.90 16.56 11.07
C GLY A 697 43.79 15.49 11.09
N LYS A 698 42.98 15.44 12.14
CA LYS A 698 41.87 14.50 12.29
C LYS A 698 40.52 15.18 12.10
N LEU A 699 39.62 14.50 11.39
CA LEU A 699 38.27 15.00 11.15
C LEU A 699 37.35 14.64 12.32
N TYR A 700 36.70 15.64 12.89
CA TYR A 700 35.66 15.46 13.90
C TYR A 700 34.30 15.90 13.38
N LYS A 701 33.25 15.12 13.67
CA LYS A 701 31.87 15.45 13.34
C LYS A 701 31.36 16.61 14.19
N VAL A 702 30.73 17.59 13.58
CA VAL A 702 29.94 18.63 14.26
C VAL A 702 28.51 18.14 14.39
N SER A 703 28.10 17.82 15.62
CA SER A 703 26.74 17.42 15.96
C SER A 703 25.96 18.60 16.51
N LYS A 704 24.64 18.46 16.59
CA LYS A 704 23.73 19.42 17.21
C LYS A 704 22.73 18.74 18.12
N ILE A 705 22.39 19.37 19.23
CA ILE A 705 21.30 18.99 20.12
C ILE A 705 20.23 20.09 20.10
N ASN A 706 18.96 19.71 19.96
CA ASN A 706 17.84 20.64 20.15
C ASN A 706 17.46 20.64 21.63
N ILE A 707 17.89 21.66 22.37
CA ILE A 707 17.78 21.65 23.83
C ILE A 707 16.33 21.70 24.31
N VAL A 708 15.42 22.24 23.50
CA VAL A 708 13.99 22.33 23.83
C VAL A 708 13.29 20.98 23.68
N GLU A 709 13.70 20.18 22.70
CA GLU A 709 13.11 18.86 22.45
C GLU A 709 13.85 17.72 23.17
N ALA A 710 15.09 17.97 23.61
CA ALA A 710 15.93 16.97 24.25
C ALA A 710 15.36 16.51 25.60
N LYS A 711 15.49 15.21 25.86
CA LYS A 711 15.10 14.63 27.15
C LYS A 711 16.17 14.93 28.21
N LYS A 712 15.78 14.86 29.50
CA LYS A 712 16.71 15.09 30.61
C LYS A 712 18.03 14.29 30.50
N ASP A 713 17.96 13.01 30.12
CA ASP A 713 19.16 12.15 30.03
C ASP A 713 20.09 12.56 28.87
N GLU A 714 19.51 13.05 27.77
CA GLU A 714 20.27 13.55 26.62
C GLU A 714 20.97 14.87 26.96
N LEU A 715 20.27 15.76 27.67
CA LEU A 715 20.82 17.02 28.17
C LEU A 715 21.91 16.79 29.19
N LYS A 716 21.69 15.88 30.15
CA LYS A 716 22.70 15.47 31.13
C LYS A 716 23.98 15.00 30.45
N LYS A 717 23.85 14.06 29.51
CA LYS A 717 24.97 13.55 28.71
C LYS A 717 25.67 14.67 27.93
N TRP A 718 24.91 15.63 27.40
CA TRP A 718 25.48 16.77 26.69
C TRP A 718 26.28 17.70 27.62
N PHE A 719 25.72 18.07 28.78
CA PHE A 719 26.42 18.90 29.75
C PHE A 719 27.69 18.22 30.28
N ASP A 720 27.65 16.91 30.51
CA ASP A 720 28.77 16.15 31.05
C ASP A 720 29.91 15.98 30.01
N LYS A 721 29.56 15.70 28.75
CA LYS A 721 30.56 15.28 27.73
C LYS A 721 30.87 16.30 26.64
N HIS A 722 29.97 17.24 26.38
CA HIS A 722 30.02 18.05 25.16
C HIS A 722 30.01 19.56 25.42
N SER A 723 29.65 20.00 26.63
CA SER A 723 29.65 21.41 27.00
C SER A 723 31.01 22.09 26.77
N LYS A 724 32.11 21.40 27.02
CA LYS A 724 33.48 21.91 26.79
C LYS A 724 33.87 22.06 25.31
N ASN A 725 33.15 21.37 24.41
CA ASN A 725 33.47 21.27 22.99
C ASN A 725 32.38 21.93 22.11
N THR A 726 31.69 22.92 22.66
CA THR A 726 30.62 23.68 22.00
C THR A 726 31.15 24.96 21.36
N PHE A 727 30.33 25.61 20.54
CA PHE A 727 30.66 26.87 19.85
C PHE A 727 30.06 28.12 20.55
N ILE A 728 29.67 27.99 21.82
CA ILE A 728 29.04 29.04 22.62
C ILE A 728 29.91 29.31 23.86
N ASP A 729 29.88 30.54 24.34
CA ASP A 729 30.66 31.01 25.49
C ASP A 729 30.28 30.33 26.82
N GLN A 730 31.23 30.28 27.74
CA GLN A 730 31.08 29.60 29.04
C GLN A 730 29.99 30.23 29.93
N LYS A 731 29.80 31.55 29.85
CA LYS A 731 28.78 32.25 30.65
C LYS A 731 27.37 31.77 30.27
N THR A 732 27.11 31.64 28.97
CA THR A 732 25.85 31.10 28.44
C THR A 732 25.66 29.62 28.79
N ILE A 733 26.71 28.81 28.78
CA ILE A 733 26.64 27.40 29.20
C ILE A 733 26.27 27.26 30.67
N ASN A 734 26.88 28.06 31.54
CA ASN A 734 26.62 28.02 32.98
C ASN A 734 25.17 28.38 33.29
N GLU A 735 24.63 29.40 32.63
CA GLU A 735 23.23 29.80 32.81
C GLU A 735 22.26 28.74 32.25
N LEU A 736 22.55 28.14 31.09
CA LEU A 736 21.78 27.00 30.60
C LEU A 736 21.81 25.81 31.57
N LYS A 737 22.96 25.53 32.18
CA LYS A 737 23.09 24.46 33.19
C LYS A 737 22.27 24.77 34.45
N ARG A 738 22.24 26.03 34.89
CA ARG A 738 21.39 26.49 36.00
C ARG A 738 19.91 26.25 35.70
N ILE A 739 19.45 26.66 34.52
CA ILE A 739 18.06 26.42 34.07
C ILE A 739 17.77 24.92 34.02
N TYR A 740 18.66 24.11 33.46
CA TYR A 740 18.49 22.66 33.42
C TYR A 740 18.33 22.03 34.82
N LEU A 741 19.15 22.43 35.79
CA LEU A 741 19.09 21.92 37.16
C LEU A 741 17.78 22.28 37.87
N ASN A 742 17.25 23.49 37.63
CA ASN A 742 15.95 23.91 38.20
C ASN A 742 14.77 23.06 37.70
N PHE A 743 14.90 22.40 36.55
CA PHE A 743 13.85 21.60 35.93
C PHE A 743 14.31 20.15 35.66
N GLU A 744 15.32 19.63 36.36
CA GLU A 744 15.93 18.34 36.04
C GLU A 744 14.98 17.13 36.21
N ASN A 745 13.94 17.31 37.04
CA ASN A 745 12.91 16.30 37.28
C ASN A 745 11.92 16.19 36.11
N GLU A 746 11.87 17.19 35.24
CA GLU A 746 10.99 17.22 34.07
C GLU A 746 11.51 16.33 32.93
N LYS A 747 10.60 15.75 32.16
CA LYS A 747 10.97 14.92 31.00
C LYS A 747 11.77 15.71 29.96
N GLN A 748 11.42 16.99 29.77
CA GLN A 748 12.05 17.95 28.86
C GLN A 748 12.29 19.29 29.59
N PRO A 749 13.38 19.42 30.36
CA PRO A 749 13.63 20.55 31.26
C PRO A 749 13.46 21.93 30.61
N PHE A 750 14.08 22.15 29.45
CA PHE A 750 14.00 23.44 28.76
C PHE A 750 12.64 23.72 28.12
N LYS A 751 11.87 22.70 27.76
CA LYS A 751 10.50 22.90 27.25
C LYS A 751 9.59 23.47 28.33
N VAL A 752 9.76 23.02 29.57
CA VAL A 752 9.01 23.51 30.74
C VAL A 752 9.52 24.88 31.18
N ALA A 753 10.84 25.10 31.15
CA ALA A 753 11.45 26.37 31.51
C ALA A 753 11.05 27.55 30.60
N ASN A 754 10.54 27.28 29.38
CA ASN A 754 9.96 28.31 28.52
C ASN A 754 8.57 27.90 28.02
N ASN A 755 7.54 28.58 28.54
CA ASN A 755 6.13 28.41 28.18
C ASN A 755 5.84 28.45 26.67
N ASN A 756 6.66 29.13 25.86
CA ASN A 756 6.46 29.22 24.41
C ASN A 756 7.11 28.07 23.61
N GLY A 757 7.93 27.21 24.24
CA GLY A 757 8.47 25.98 23.66
C GLY A 757 9.31 26.12 22.38
N LYS A 758 9.83 27.32 22.06
CA LYS A 758 10.53 27.60 20.78
C LYS A 758 12.04 27.73 20.88
N TYR A 759 12.56 28.33 21.95
CA TYR A 759 13.98 28.60 22.21
C TYR A 759 14.17 28.91 23.69
N ILE A 760 15.39 28.96 24.21
CA ILE A 760 15.68 29.55 25.52
C ILE A 760 16.42 30.85 25.28
N GLU A 761 16.02 31.91 25.97
CA GLU A 761 16.70 33.18 25.91
C GLU A 761 17.69 33.28 27.06
N VAL A 762 18.98 33.35 26.74
CA VAL A 762 20.07 33.47 27.71
C VAL A 762 21.03 34.52 27.18
N ASN A 763 21.41 35.49 28.03
CA ASN A 763 22.36 36.55 27.66
C ASN A 763 22.01 37.26 26.33
N GLY A 764 20.71 37.50 26.07
CA GLY A 764 20.22 38.12 24.83
C GLY A 764 20.24 37.24 23.59
N GLN A 765 20.64 35.96 23.70
CA GLN A 765 20.66 35.01 22.60
C GLN A 765 19.47 34.06 22.67
N LYS A 766 18.80 33.85 21.52
CA LYS A 766 17.70 32.88 21.37
C LYS A 766 18.25 31.53 20.93
N ILE A 767 18.37 30.61 21.88
CA ILE A 767 19.04 29.32 21.70
C ILE A 767 17.99 28.21 21.58
N ARG A 768 17.88 27.62 20.40
CA ARG A 768 17.12 26.38 20.18
C ARG A 768 18.02 25.16 20.07
N GLN A 769 19.20 25.33 19.49
CA GLN A 769 20.12 24.24 19.20
C GLN A 769 21.55 24.60 19.62
N LEU A 770 22.26 23.63 20.17
CA LEU A 770 23.68 23.74 20.52
C LEU A 770 24.49 22.84 19.60
N LYS A 771 25.46 23.42 18.89
CA LYS A 771 26.43 22.67 18.09
C LYS A 771 27.62 22.29 18.95
N TYR A 772 28.19 21.11 18.72
CA TYR A 772 29.36 20.65 19.46
C TYR A 772 30.20 19.68 18.61
N ILE A 773 31.49 19.62 18.92
CA ILE A 773 32.42 18.65 18.33
C ILE A 773 32.17 17.29 19.00
N ALA A 774 31.79 16.30 18.20
CA ALA A 774 31.36 14.99 18.66
C ALA A 774 32.45 13.93 18.48
N SER A 775 32.26 12.99 17.56
CA SER A 775 33.18 11.86 17.33
C SER A 775 34.17 12.17 16.21
N GLU A 776 35.40 11.66 16.37
CA GLU A 776 36.35 11.51 15.27
C GLU A 776 35.74 10.64 14.17
N LYS A 777 36.04 10.96 12.91
CA LYS A 777 35.55 10.26 11.72
C LYS A 777 36.73 9.82 10.86
N ALA A 778 36.77 8.53 10.57
CA ALA A 778 37.72 7.97 9.64
C ALA A 778 37.36 8.38 8.21
N GLN A 779 38.38 8.71 7.40
CA GLN A 779 38.19 9.14 6.01
C GLN A 779 37.58 8.03 5.13
N ASP A 780 37.84 6.76 5.44
CA ASP A 780 37.32 5.61 4.72
C ASP A 780 35.85 5.29 5.04
N GLY A 781 35.22 6.03 5.96
CA GLY A 781 33.81 5.90 6.35
C GLY A 781 32.89 7.02 5.85
N ILE A 782 33.41 7.98 5.07
CA ILE A 782 32.68 9.20 4.69
C ILE A 782 32.90 9.59 3.23
N ILE A 783 31.98 10.37 2.67
CA ILE A 783 32.17 11.06 1.38
C ILE A 783 32.21 12.55 1.63
N GLN A 784 33.39 13.14 1.44
CA GLN A 784 33.61 14.58 1.51
C GLN A 784 33.01 15.28 0.28
N THR A 785 32.37 16.42 0.51
CA THR A 785 31.71 17.22 -0.54
C THR A 785 32.33 18.59 -0.72
N HIS A 786 32.78 19.21 0.38
CA HIS A 786 33.31 20.57 0.39
C HIS A 786 34.29 20.73 1.54
N GLU A 787 35.34 21.53 1.32
CA GLU A 787 36.35 21.88 2.29
C GLU A 787 36.65 23.38 2.19
N SER A 788 36.71 24.05 3.34
CA SER A 788 37.10 25.46 3.43
C SER A 788 37.80 25.68 4.77
N GLY A 789 39.13 25.79 4.71
CA GLY A 789 39.97 25.84 5.91
C GLY A 789 39.79 24.59 6.77
N ASP A 790 39.54 24.78 8.06
CA ASP A 790 39.30 23.70 9.01
C ASP A 790 37.88 23.10 8.92
N LYS A 791 37.00 23.59 8.04
CA LYS A 791 35.61 23.15 7.92
C LYS A 791 35.43 22.21 6.74
N ILE A 792 34.84 21.05 7.02
CA ILE A 792 34.50 20.04 6.03
C ILE A 792 33.00 19.78 6.06
N SER A 793 32.42 19.45 4.90
CA SER A 793 31.08 18.85 4.83
C SER A 793 31.18 17.45 4.23
N PHE A 794 30.46 16.49 4.82
CA PHE A 794 30.53 15.10 4.41
C PHE A 794 29.23 14.34 4.62
N TYR A 795 29.06 13.26 3.86
CA TYR A 795 28.08 12.21 4.10
C TYR A 795 28.72 11.03 4.82
N GLU A 796 27.97 10.33 5.66
CA GLU A 796 28.44 9.13 6.37
C GLU A 796 27.41 7.98 6.25
N SER A 797 27.65 6.87 6.96
CA SER A 797 26.78 5.67 6.95
C SER A 797 26.66 5.04 5.57
N LEU A 798 27.82 4.85 4.93
CA LEU A 798 27.95 4.25 3.61
C LEU A 798 27.24 2.88 3.56
N LYS A 799 26.40 2.68 2.54
CA LYS A 799 25.69 1.43 2.33
C LYS A 799 26.48 0.56 1.38
N SER A 800 26.61 -0.70 1.75
CA SER A 800 27.38 -1.68 0.98
C SER A 800 26.45 -2.67 0.30
N THR A 801 26.80 -3.08 -0.92
CA THR A 801 26.08 -4.13 -1.66
C THR A 801 26.66 -5.52 -1.38
N GLU A 802 27.97 -5.57 -1.20
CA GLU A 802 28.75 -6.79 -1.07
C GLU A 802 29.86 -6.59 -0.04
N TRP A 803 30.32 -7.69 0.56
CA TRP A 803 31.45 -7.74 1.48
C TRP A 803 32.41 -8.82 1.02
N TRP A 804 33.61 -8.41 0.61
CA TRP A 804 34.62 -9.30 0.06
C TRP A 804 35.63 -9.63 1.14
N VAL A 805 35.83 -10.92 1.40
CA VAL A 805 36.71 -11.44 2.43
C VAL A 805 38.05 -11.81 1.81
N TYR A 806 39.14 -11.39 2.43
CA TYR A 806 40.52 -11.66 2.03
C TYR A 806 41.31 -12.15 3.25
N LYS A 807 42.43 -12.83 3.00
CA LYS A 807 43.49 -12.99 4.00
C LYS A 807 44.50 -11.86 3.84
N ASP A 808 44.89 -11.22 4.93
CA ASP A 808 46.02 -10.28 4.92
C ASP A 808 47.36 -11.05 4.87
N ILE A 809 48.47 -10.31 4.76
CA ILE A 809 49.82 -10.89 4.74
C ILE A 809 50.20 -11.69 6.00
N LYS A 810 49.41 -11.60 7.08
CA LYS A 810 49.59 -12.36 8.34
C LYS A 810 48.57 -13.49 8.49
N ASP A 811 47.93 -13.90 7.38
CA ASP A 811 46.90 -14.92 7.31
C ASP A 811 45.65 -14.63 8.17
N LYS A 812 45.37 -13.35 8.45
CA LYS A 812 44.16 -12.92 9.18
C LYS A 812 43.09 -12.48 8.20
N TYR A 813 41.85 -12.87 8.47
CA TYR A 813 40.74 -12.47 7.61
C TYR A 813 40.43 -10.97 7.75
N GLN A 814 40.32 -10.31 6.59
CA GLN A 814 39.94 -8.91 6.42
C GLN A 814 38.72 -8.82 5.50
N VAL A 815 37.89 -7.81 5.72
CA VAL A 815 36.70 -7.56 4.89
C VAL A 815 36.81 -6.21 4.20
N ILE A 816 36.57 -6.18 2.89
CA ILE A 816 36.38 -4.95 2.11
C ILE A 816 34.90 -4.83 1.75
N ALA A 817 34.28 -3.75 2.22
CA ALA A 817 32.89 -3.45 1.93
C ALA A 817 32.79 -2.70 0.59
N ILE A 818 31.92 -3.16 -0.31
CA ILE A 818 31.77 -2.55 -1.62
C ILE A 818 30.65 -1.51 -1.60
N ASN A 819 31.04 -0.23 -1.65
CA ASN A 819 30.19 0.93 -1.42
C ASN A 819 30.55 2.09 -2.36
N SER A 820 29.94 3.26 -2.17
CA SER A 820 30.12 4.43 -3.05
C SER A 820 31.53 5.04 -3.07
N LEU A 821 32.40 4.68 -2.13
CA LEU A 821 33.81 5.09 -2.17
C LEU A 821 34.55 4.35 -3.26
N ASN A 822 34.48 3.03 -3.26
CA ASN A 822 35.26 2.16 -4.13
C ASN A 822 34.48 1.62 -5.34
N ALA A 823 33.19 1.94 -5.49
CA ALA A 823 32.38 1.52 -6.61
C ALA A 823 31.41 2.60 -7.10
N LYS A 824 31.12 2.55 -8.41
CA LYS A 824 30.02 3.27 -9.06
C LYS A 824 28.91 2.28 -9.38
N PHE A 825 27.70 2.58 -8.91
CA PHE A 825 26.52 1.75 -9.14
C PHE A 825 25.69 2.32 -10.30
N THR A 826 25.34 1.46 -11.25
CA THR A 826 24.55 1.80 -12.45
C THR A 826 23.41 0.82 -12.64
N SER A 827 22.48 1.11 -13.57
CA SER A 827 21.44 0.16 -13.95
C SER A 827 22.00 -1.14 -14.55
N LYS A 828 23.13 -1.06 -15.25
CA LYS A 828 23.78 -2.22 -15.91
C LYS A 828 24.58 -3.07 -14.92
N GLY A 829 25.16 -2.45 -13.89
CA GLY A 829 26.05 -3.14 -12.97
C GLY A 829 26.80 -2.21 -12.03
N MET A 830 27.76 -2.81 -11.34
CA MET A 830 28.72 -2.12 -10.49
C MET A 830 30.05 -2.03 -11.23
N ILE A 831 30.70 -0.87 -11.18
CA ILE A 831 32.03 -0.63 -11.73
C ILE A 831 32.94 -0.26 -10.56
N LEU A 832 34.00 -1.03 -10.31
CA LEU A 832 34.97 -0.72 -9.27
C LEU A 832 35.87 0.46 -9.68
N LYS A 833 36.18 1.31 -8.72
CA LYS A 833 37.23 2.32 -8.83
C LYS A 833 38.53 1.67 -8.42
N ASN A 834 39.24 1.09 -9.38
CA ASN A 834 40.37 0.19 -9.13
C ASN A 834 41.45 0.82 -8.25
N ASP A 835 41.80 2.09 -8.45
CA ASP A 835 42.87 2.74 -7.68
C ASP A 835 42.51 2.88 -6.20
N VAL A 836 41.32 3.44 -5.91
CA VAL A 836 40.77 3.55 -4.56
C VAL A 836 40.62 2.17 -3.90
N PHE A 837 40.17 1.17 -4.66
CA PHE A 837 40.01 -0.18 -4.15
C PHE A 837 41.36 -0.84 -3.79
N LYS A 838 42.38 -0.69 -4.65
CA LYS A 838 43.75 -1.18 -4.39
C LYS A 838 44.37 -0.50 -3.18
N GLU A 839 44.15 0.81 -3.01
CA GLU A 839 44.62 1.55 -1.83
C GLU A 839 43.96 1.03 -0.55
N GLN A 840 42.65 0.77 -0.57
CA GLN A 840 41.94 0.17 0.56
C GLN A 840 42.46 -1.23 0.92
N LEU A 841 42.86 -2.04 -0.06
CA LEU A 841 43.51 -3.33 0.20
C LEU A 841 44.84 -3.14 0.94
N LYS A 842 45.70 -2.23 0.46
CA LYS A 842 46.99 -1.92 1.09
C LYS A 842 46.81 -1.40 2.52
N ASN A 843 45.85 -0.50 2.75
CA ASN A 843 45.54 0.04 4.08
C ASN A 843 45.05 -1.03 5.09
N LYS A 844 44.61 -2.19 4.59
CA LYS A 844 44.27 -3.37 5.41
C LYS A 844 45.35 -4.46 5.42
N ASN A 845 46.57 -4.16 4.97
CA ASN A 845 47.68 -5.09 4.83
C ASN A 845 47.36 -6.30 3.93
N ILE A 846 46.47 -6.13 2.96
CA ILE A 846 46.14 -7.15 1.96
C ILE A 846 46.98 -6.89 0.72
N ASN A 847 47.65 -7.92 0.20
CA ASN A 847 48.34 -7.82 -1.08
C ASN A 847 47.29 -7.64 -2.20
N PRO A 848 47.35 -6.58 -3.03
CA PRO A 848 46.38 -6.34 -4.11
C PRO A 848 46.27 -7.47 -5.14
N GLU A 849 47.29 -8.32 -5.26
CA GLU A 849 47.30 -9.48 -6.15
C GLU A 849 46.60 -10.71 -5.54
N PHE A 850 46.30 -10.71 -4.24
CA PHE A 850 45.58 -11.81 -3.60
C PHE A 850 44.15 -11.92 -4.15
N LYS A 851 43.73 -13.15 -4.45
CA LYS A 851 42.34 -13.43 -4.77
C LYS A 851 41.50 -13.36 -3.50
N ARG A 852 40.25 -12.88 -3.64
CA ARG A 852 39.28 -12.90 -2.54
C ARG A 852 38.96 -14.35 -2.15
N GLU A 853 38.87 -14.61 -0.86
CA GLU A 853 38.45 -15.89 -0.28
C GLU A 853 36.95 -16.10 -0.46
N LEU A 854 36.16 -15.10 -0.08
CA LEU A 854 34.70 -15.19 -0.09
C LEU A 854 34.06 -13.90 -0.57
N LYS A 855 32.90 -14.05 -1.21
CA LYS A 855 32.01 -12.94 -1.56
C LYS A 855 30.70 -13.10 -0.81
N LEU A 856 30.43 -12.19 0.12
CA LEU A 856 29.22 -12.18 0.92
C LEU A 856 28.28 -11.09 0.43
N VAL A 857 27.00 -11.43 0.38
CA VAL A 857 25.89 -10.50 0.18
C VAL A 857 24.86 -10.68 1.29
N ARG A 858 23.98 -9.71 1.47
CA ARG A 858 22.91 -9.83 2.46
C ARG A 858 22.04 -11.06 2.15
N GLY A 859 21.80 -11.90 3.14
CA GLY A 859 21.14 -13.19 3.01
C GLY A 859 22.05 -14.37 2.66
N SER A 860 23.36 -14.17 2.53
CA SER A 860 24.31 -15.30 2.42
C SER A 860 24.27 -16.15 3.70
N ILE A 861 24.32 -17.47 3.56
CA ILE A 861 24.23 -18.38 4.70
C ILE A 861 25.62 -18.77 5.19
N LEU A 862 25.81 -18.69 6.50
CA LEU A 862 26.98 -19.13 7.22
C LEU A 862 26.60 -20.32 8.09
N GLU A 863 27.44 -21.36 8.12
CA GLU A 863 27.27 -22.55 8.97
C GLU A 863 28.47 -22.63 9.93
N ASN A 864 28.20 -22.82 11.22
CA ASN A 864 29.23 -23.02 12.22
C ASN A 864 29.65 -24.51 12.31
N PRO A 865 30.69 -24.86 13.09
CA PRO A 865 31.16 -26.25 13.20
C PRO A 865 30.14 -27.23 13.78
N VAL A 866 29.18 -26.75 14.58
CA VAL A 866 28.10 -27.58 15.16
C VAL A 866 26.84 -27.64 14.28
N GLY A 867 26.91 -27.11 13.05
CA GLY A 867 25.84 -27.21 12.05
C GLY A 867 24.76 -26.13 12.12
N GLU A 868 24.84 -25.19 13.07
CA GLU A 868 23.89 -24.07 13.13
C GLU A 868 24.10 -23.10 11.97
N ARG A 869 22.98 -22.66 11.39
CA ARG A 869 22.95 -21.82 10.21
C ARG A 869 22.49 -20.40 10.53
N PHE A 870 23.18 -19.44 9.95
CA PHE A 870 22.96 -18.02 10.12
C PHE A 870 22.91 -17.34 8.76
N PHE A 871 22.29 -16.18 8.66
CA PHE A 871 22.32 -15.36 7.44
C PHE A 871 22.93 -13.98 7.68
N VAL A 872 23.71 -13.51 6.71
CA VAL A 872 24.36 -12.20 6.74
C VAL A 872 23.32 -11.08 6.64
N VAL A 873 23.40 -10.10 7.54
CA VAL A 873 22.53 -8.92 7.59
C VAL A 873 23.25 -7.67 7.08
N GLY A 874 24.51 -7.50 7.47
CA GLY A 874 25.24 -6.24 7.31
C GLY A 874 26.72 -6.34 7.69
N TYR A 875 27.35 -5.17 7.80
CA TYR A 875 28.73 -5.00 8.24
C TYR A 875 28.82 -3.74 9.09
N SER A 876 29.50 -3.83 10.23
CA SER A 876 29.72 -2.73 11.16
C SER A 876 31.19 -2.33 11.17
N GLU A 877 31.44 -1.05 10.88
CA GLU A 877 32.77 -0.44 10.97
C GLU A 877 33.11 -0.02 12.41
N SER A 878 32.12 0.41 13.19
CA SER A 878 32.30 0.93 14.55
C SER A 878 32.66 -0.14 15.59
N SER A 879 32.31 -1.42 15.36
CA SER A 879 32.65 -2.54 16.26
C SER A 879 33.94 -3.27 15.88
N GLY A 880 34.77 -2.70 15.00
CA GLY A 880 36.08 -3.27 14.64
C GLY A 880 36.04 -4.19 13.42
N LYS A 881 35.35 -3.78 12.35
CA LYS A 881 35.32 -4.44 11.03
C LYS A 881 34.62 -5.82 11.02
N LYS A 882 33.36 -5.89 11.43
CA LYS A 882 32.67 -7.17 11.69
C LYS A 882 31.43 -7.39 10.83
N ILE A 883 31.23 -8.63 10.37
CA ILE A 883 30.02 -9.05 9.67
C ILE A 883 28.91 -9.30 10.68
N GLU A 884 27.75 -8.69 10.45
CA GLU A 884 26.53 -8.91 11.22
C GLU A 884 25.72 -10.06 10.62
N TYR A 885 25.24 -10.96 11.47
CA TYR A 885 24.41 -12.09 11.08
C TYR A 885 23.28 -12.33 12.08
N LYS A 886 22.26 -13.06 11.65
CA LYS A 886 21.12 -13.51 12.46
C LYS A 886 20.87 -15.01 12.27
N SER A 887 20.21 -15.64 13.23
CA SER A 887 19.76 -17.04 13.12
C SER A 887 18.90 -17.24 11.88
N LEU A 888 19.08 -18.35 11.18
CA LEU A 888 18.22 -18.71 10.04
C LEU A 888 16.82 -19.17 10.48
N THR A 889 16.69 -19.70 11.70
CA THR A 889 15.47 -20.33 12.22
C THR A 889 14.62 -19.40 13.10
N SER A 890 15.17 -18.26 13.54
CA SER A 890 14.49 -17.34 14.47
C SER A 890 14.87 -15.87 14.28
N SER A 891 14.00 -14.96 14.73
CA SER A 891 14.31 -13.53 14.84
C SER A 891 15.20 -13.18 16.04
N LEU A 892 15.38 -14.11 16.99
CA LEU A 892 16.27 -13.92 18.13
C LEU A 892 17.69 -13.54 17.69
N ASN A 893 18.29 -12.67 18.50
CA ASN A 893 19.74 -12.53 18.51
C ASN A 893 20.35 -13.80 19.13
N VAL A 894 21.50 -14.22 18.63
CA VAL A 894 22.21 -15.43 19.09
C VAL A 894 22.36 -15.41 20.63
N PRO A 895 22.05 -16.51 21.36
CA PRO A 895 22.08 -16.53 22.83
C PRO A 895 23.46 -16.12 23.38
N ASN A 896 23.48 -15.43 24.54
CA ASN A 896 24.64 -14.92 25.29
C ASN A 896 25.31 -13.60 24.85
N ARG A 897 24.66 -12.67 24.14
CA ARG A 897 25.25 -11.34 23.86
C ARG A 897 24.27 -10.16 23.94
N PRO A 898 24.74 -8.93 24.27
CA PRO A 898 23.90 -7.74 24.41
C PRO A 898 23.14 -7.40 23.11
N LYS A 899 22.05 -6.63 23.22
CA LYS A 899 21.21 -6.18 22.10
C LYS A 899 22.04 -5.53 20.98
N GLY A 900 22.01 -6.14 19.78
CA GLY A 900 22.56 -5.59 18.54
C GLY A 900 23.94 -6.13 18.19
N SER A 901 24.05 -6.74 17.01
CA SER A 901 25.25 -7.31 16.37
C SER A 901 25.85 -8.57 17.02
N ALA A 902 25.66 -9.71 16.34
CA ALA A 902 26.55 -10.85 16.49
C ALA A 902 27.81 -10.56 15.66
N ASP A 903 28.88 -10.27 16.37
CA ASP A 903 30.19 -9.94 15.82
C ASP A 903 30.92 -11.22 15.38
N VAL A 904 31.07 -11.47 14.06
CA VAL A 904 32.10 -12.43 13.57
C VAL A 904 33.42 -11.69 13.46
N ILE A 905 34.38 -12.08 14.30
CA ILE A 905 35.78 -12.06 13.89
C ILE A 905 35.98 -13.39 13.16
N PHE A 906 36.22 -13.37 11.85
CA PHE A 906 36.42 -14.60 11.06
C PHE A 906 37.54 -15.49 11.64
N ASN A 907 38.42 -14.90 12.44
CA ASN A 907 39.50 -15.60 13.13
C ASN A 907 39.06 -16.39 14.39
N LYS A 908 37.88 -16.15 14.99
CA LYS A 908 37.45 -16.82 16.24
C LYS A 908 36.35 -17.87 16.09
N MET A 909 35.51 -17.80 15.06
CA MET A 909 34.52 -18.84 14.74
C MET A 909 34.81 -19.36 13.34
N LYS A 910 35.21 -20.63 13.22
CA LYS A 910 35.42 -21.33 11.94
C LYS A 910 34.06 -21.52 11.23
N MET A 911 33.51 -20.45 10.65
CA MET A 911 32.26 -20.51 9.88
C MET A 911 32.55 -20.72 8.40
N LYS A 912 31.74 -21.54 7.72
CA LYS A 912 31.81 -21.74 6.27
C LYS A 912 30.57 -21.17 5.59
N VAL A 913 30.73 -20.65 4.38
CA VAL A 913 29.59 -20.23 3.55
C VAL A 913 28.96 -21.48 2.96
N VAL A 914 27.65 -21.63 3.11
CA VAL A 914 26.89 -22.74 2.53
C VAL A 914 25.88 -22.22 1.50
N ASN A 915 25.72 -22.97 0.42
CA ASN A 915 24.67 -22.71 -0.54
C ASN A 915 23.46 -23.56 -0.18
N ILE A 916 22.34 -22.88 0.01
CA ILE A 916 21.05 -23.50 0.29
C ILE A 916 20.12 -23.18 -0.87
N ASP A 917 19.35 -24.17 -1.29
CA ASP A 917 18.38 -24.02 -2.36
C ASP A 917 17.06 -23.36 -1.86
N LEU A 918 16.01 -23.42 -2.67
CA LEU A 918 14.72 -22.83 -2.30
C LEU A 918 13.92 -23.66 -1.29
N LEU A 919 14.19 -24.96 -1.20
CA LEU A 919 13.55 -25.89 -0.27
C LEU A 919 14.30 -25.97 1.06
N GLY A 920 15.50 -25.39 1.15
CA GLY A 920 16.30 -25.36 2.37
C GLY A 920 17.38 -26.44 2.42
N ASP A 921 17.56 -27.17 1.32
CA ASP A 921 18.55 -28.22 1.17
C ASP A 921 19.91 -27.65 0.80
N LYS A 922 20.96 -28.28 1.32
CA LYS A 922 22.35 -27.89 1.07
C LYS A 922 22.77 -28.39 -0.32
N LYS A 923 23.33 -27.49 -1.12
CA LYS A 923 23.90 -27.79 -2.44
C LYS A 923 25.40 -27.94 -2.42
#